data_AF-M4VBH5-F1
#
_entry.id   AF-M4VBH5-F1
#
_cell.length_a   1.000
_cell.length_b   1.000
_cell.length_c   1.000
_cell.angle_alpha   90.00
_cell.angle_beta   90.00
_cell.angle_gamma   90.00
#
_symmetry.space_group_name_H-M   'P 1'
#
loop_
_entity.id
_entity.type
_entity.pdbx_description
1 polymer ?
#
loop_
_entity_poly.entity_id
_entity_poly.type
_entity_poly.pdbx_seq_one_letter_code
_entity_poly.pdbx_strand_id
1 'polypeptide(L)'
;MGLFFKKNLSFFLASGFSLGLLISFQNCSNKMNFATPNVSEFSSMAVGESFCEENPMDPTCIGRDKTVFNKACYFNGVMVEDGEWVEGYRQSSVPYGHSCESERRQCKDGAWTGSYNFASCSVGEAASCLFNGQTIAHGQGVSAYQNSSVGFGSDCVTENRVCNNGVLSGSYNYASCLVGAASSCLFNGQTVPHGGTVTAFQNSSVAYGASCVSQTRTCYNGALSGTYNQPSCNVGAAASCQFNGRAVAHGESVVAFQQSSVAYGASCTSQTRTCNNGALSGSYGYASCTPGAAASCLFNGQTVAHNETIVAFQNSTVAYGSSCQPQSRQCNNGTLSGSYTFSSCQASQPNSCQFNGQTIAHGQIVTAFQNSTVAFGSTCVSEQRACNNGSLSGSYNVASCQVGAAASCQFNGQTVAHGASVTAFQNSTVAYGGTCVSHQRTCSNGVLSGNYNYGTCEVGAAASCLFNGQTIAHGQRVTAFQSANVAYGATCNSQERVCTNGSLSGNYTAGSCTVNQPNSCTFNGQTIAHNQNVTAFLASSVAYGSTCTSQARTCNNGTLSGQYTFGSCVVGAPRSCTFNGQTVTHNQKIIAYQSASVAYGSTCTSQERTCSDGTLSGNYTHASCVVNVAASCSFNGQTVAHGASVTGYATSSVPYGSTCSAQTRTCNNGTLSGTSAYSSCSVTPAASCTFNGRAVAHGASVTGYTTSSVPYGSTCSAQTRTCSNGTLSGSAAYSSCVVNPAATCSFNGQSIAHGGTVTAYAAASVPFGSSCSAQTRTCSNGTLSGTNAHASCSVAPAASCSFNGQSIAHGGSVTAYASGSVPYGSSCSAQTRTCNNGSLSGNYGAASCSVSPPASCNFNGQAVAHGASVTAYAAATVAYGGSCTSESRTCNNGSLNGSYGHSSCTVSGPPEGSCEIRHPIGWWGEQTRNGTMHCAEFYSPAANPRITTTIMMNGQTVTTRAGYCGSGNGACHGEMTYKCVNRAMVVISSYCRSGYEP
;
A
#
# COMPACT_ATOMS: atom_id res chain seq x y z
N MET A 1 25.41 -21.34 12.91
CA MET A 1 24.96 -22.22 14.01
C MET A 1 23.86 -23.13 13.45
N GLY A 2 23.93 -24.46 13.50
CA GLY A 2 25.06 -25.33 13.86
C GLY A 2 24.66 -26.83 13.85
N LEU A 3 25.56 -27.69 13.34
CA LEU A 3 25.62 -29.17 13.49
C LEU A 3 24.43 -30.00 12.92
N PHE A 4 24.59 -30.85 11.89
CA PHE A 4 25.30 -32.16 11.77
C PHE A 4 24.61 -33.35 12.46
N PHE A 5 24.06 -34.32 11.68
CA PHE A 5 24.73 -35.63 11.43
C PHE A 5 24.11 -36.44 10.26
N LYS A 6 24.48 -37.72 10.10
CA LYS A 6 24.38 -38.56 8.89
C LYS A 6 23.90 -40.00 9.20
N LYS A 7 23.10 -40.57 8.28
CA LYS A 7 23.02 -42.00 7.84
C LYS A 7 22.75 -43.17 8.83
N ASN A 8 21.84 -44.04 8.36
CA ASN A 8 21.90 -45.52 8.30
C ASN A 8 21.52 -46.45 9.48
N LEU A 9 20.66 -47.42 9.13
CA LEU A 9 20.62 -48.87 9.48
C LEU A 9 20.00 -49.40 10.81
N SER A 10 19.16 -50.43 10.61
CA SER A 10 19.07 -51.71 11.36
C SER A 10 18.37 -51.85 12.73
N PHE A 11 17.14 -52.39 12.64
CA PHE A 11 16.67 -53.65 13.29
C PHE A 11 16.24 -53.77 14.77
N PHE A 12 15.26 -54.69 14.95
CA PHE A 12 14.81 -55.45 16.14
C PHE A 12 14.06 -54.77 17.30
N LEU A 13 12.75 -55.06 17.39
CA LEU A 13 12.10 -56.05 18.29
C LEU A 13 10.64 -56.26 17.76
N ALA A 14 10.18 -57.47 17.40
CA ALA A 14 9.57 -58.53 18.23
C ALA A 14 8.21 -58.12 18.86
N SER A 15 7.13 -58.93 18.85
CA SER A 15 7.01 -60.40 18.70
C SER A 15 5.60 -60.91 18.27
N GLY A 16 5.53 -62.12 17.68
CA GLY A 16 4.32 -62.97 17.57
C GLY A 16 3.39 -62.71 16.36
N PHE A 17 2.74 -63.69 15.73
CA PHE A 17 2.77 -65.16 15.87
C PHE A 17 2.51 -65.84 14.48
N SER A 18 2.80 -67.14 14.34
CA SER A 18 2.85 -67.83 13.02
C SER A 18 1.90 -69.02 12.90
N LEU A 19 1.35 -69.28 11.70
CA LEU A 19 0.98 -70.59 11.06
C LEU A 19 0.23 -70.28 9.72
N GLY A 20 0.26 -71.07 8.64
CA GLY A 20 1.19 -72.14 8.24
C GLY A 20 0.57 -73.53 7.99
N LEU A 21 0.08 -73.84 6.77
CA LEU A 21 0.03 -75.22 6.23
C LEU A 21 -0.20 -75.28 4.70
N LEU A 22 0.02 -76.48 4.12
CA LEU A 22 -0.19 -76.88 2.70
C LEU A 22 -1.18 -78.08 2.61
N ILE A 23 -1.31 -78.64 1.39
CA ILE A 23 -1.68 -80.03 1.01
C ILE A 23 -3.06 -80.14 0.31
N SER A 24 -3.20 -81.18 -0.52
CA SER A 24 -4.17 -81.38 -1.61
C SER A 24 -4.79 -82.79 -1.62
N PHE A 25 -5.69 -83.03 -2.61
CA PHE A 25 -6.29 -84.31 -3.06
C PHE A 25 -7.62 -84.84 -2.45
N GLN A 26 -8.60 -84.98 -3.36
CA GLN A 26 -9.54 -86.10 -3.61
C GLN A 26 -10.77 -86.45 -2.72
N ASN A 27 -11.87 -86.72 -3.47
CA ASN A 27 -12.93 -87.74 -3.30
C ASN A 27 -14.21 -87.53 -2.43
N CYS A 28 -15.35 -87.70 -3.12
CA CYS A 28 -16.59 -88.42 -2.74
C CYS A 28 -17.54 -87.95 -1.60
N SER A 29 -18.74 -87.54 -2.05
CA SER A 29 -20.07 -88.12 -1.68
C SER A 29 -20.87 -87.66 -0.44
N ASN A 30 -22.08 -87.16 -0.75
CA ASN A 30 -23.40 -87.44 -0.13
C ASN A 30 -23.70 -87.04 1.33
N LYS A 31 -24.62 -86.07 1.53
CA LYS A 31 -26.05 -86.32 1.94
C LYS A 31 -26.88 -85.02 2.17
N MET A 32 -28.17 -85.08 1.77
CA MET A 32 -29.44 -84.72 2.47
C MET A 32 -29.46 -83.61 3.55
N ASN A 33 -30.49 -82.77 3.75
CA ASN A 33 -31.87 -82.63 3.21
C ASN A 33 -32.42 -81.21 3.60
N PHE A 34 -33.70 -80.78 3.68
CA PHE A 34 -35.07 -81.36 3.58
C PHE A 34 -36.10 -80.23 3.30
N ALA A 35 -37.09 -80.41 2.41
CA ALA A 35 -38.42 -79.74 2.43
C ALA A 35 -39.36 -80.30 1.33
N THR A 36 -40.66 -80.46 1.64
CA THR A 36 -41.78 -80.95 0.78
C THR A 36 -43.11 -80.38 1.34
N PRO A 37 -44.34 -80.59 0.78
CA PRO A 37 -44.79 -81.32 -0.43
C PRO A 37 -45.44 -80.34 -1.47
N ASN A 38 -46.26 -80.69 -2.49
CA ASN A 38 -47.22 -81.79 -2.70
C ASN A 38 -47.58 -82.06 -4.19
N VAL A 39 -48.36 -83.14 -4.42
CA VAL A 39 -49.04 -83.65 -5.65
C VAL A 39 -49.23 -82.70 -6.85
N SER A 40 -49.16 -83.14 -8.13
CA SER A 40 -49.06 -84.50 -8.76
C SER A 40 -48.34 -84.39 -10.15
N GLU A 41 -48.36 -85.28 -11.18
CA GLU A 41 -49.13 -86.51 -11.53
C GLU A 41 -48.36 -87.41 -12.55
N PHE A 42 -49.03 -88.44 -13.11
CA PHE A 42 -48.49 -89.54 -13.97
C PHE A 42 -49.52 -89.93 -15.07
N SER A 43 -49.29 -90.73 -16.13
CA SER A 43 -48.18 -91.60 -16.61
C SER A 43 -48.30 -91.75 -18.16
N SER A 44 -47.26 -91.80 -19.01
CA SER A 44 -46.21 -92.81 -19.28
C SER A 44 -46.64 -94.09 -20.05
N MET A 45 -45.89 -94.46 -21.10
CA MET A 45 -45.96 -95.77 -21.80
C MET A 45 -45.13 -96.85 -21.08
N ALA A 46 -45.43 -98.16 -21.24
CA ALA A 46 -44.47 -99.24 -21.60
C ALA A 46 -45.00 -100.70 -21.45
N VAL A 47 -44.90 -101.47 -22.55
CA VAL A 47 -44.42 -102.89 -22.75
C VAL A 47 -44.81 -104.05 -21.79
N GLY A 48 -45.24 -105.18 -22.39
CA GLY A 48 -45.38 -106.56 -21.85
C GLY A 48 -46.60 -107.26 -22.50
N GLU A 49 -46.53 -108.34 -23.30
CA GLU A 49 -46.05 -109.73 -23.09
C GLU A 49 -46.70 -110.47 -21.89
N SER A 50 -47.19 -111.72 -21.99
CA SER A 50 -47.56 -112.60 -23.14
C SER A 50 -48.36 -113.83 -22.61
N PHE A 51 -48.84 -114.74 -23.50
CA PHE A 51 -49.55 -116.03 -23.22
C PHE A 51 -50.99 -115.92 -22.61
N CYS A 52 -51.97 -116.77 -22.95
CA CYS A 52 -52.10 -117.72 -24.07
C CYS A 52 -53.58 -117.99 -24.46
N GLU A 53 -53.77 -118.82 -25.49
CA GLU A 53 -54.86 -119.78 -25.82
C GLU A 53 -56.24 -119.69 -25.10
N GLU A 54 -57.41 -119.87 -25.73
CA GLU A 54 -57.76 -120.76 -26.85
C GLU A 54 -58.87 -120.22 -27.82
N ASN A 55 -59.02 -120.91 -28.96
CA ASN A 55 -60.27 -121.23 -29.70
C ASN A 55 -61.24 -120.13 -30.20
N PRO A 56 -61.30 -119.97 -31.54
CA PRO A 56 -62.53 -119.76 -32.29
C PRO A 56 -62.97 -121.04 -33.03
N MET A 57 -63.21 -122.14 -32.29
CA MET A 57 -63.88 -123.36 -32.78
C MET A 57 -64.96 -123.86 -31.80
N ASP A 58 -65.92 -123.01 -31.46
CA ASP A 58 -67.20 -123.42 -30.86
C ASP A 58 -68.34 -123.27 -31.90
N PRO A 59 -69.01 -124.36 -32.33
CA PRO A 59 -69.92 -124.35 -33.47
C PRO A 59 -71.39 -123.96 -33.18
N THR A 60 -71.68 -123.04 -32.24
CA THR A 60 -73.07 -122.57 -32.00
C THR A 60 -73.29 -121.05 -32.09
N CYS A 61 -73.21 -120.48 -33.30
CA CYS A 61 -74.05 -119.33 -33.66
C CYS A 61 -74.24 -119.21 -35.19
N ILE A 62 -75.33 -119.78 -35.71
CA ILE A 62 -75.68 -119.82 -37.15
C ILE A 62 -76.46 -118.53 -37.52
N GLY A 63 -76.25 -117.88 -38.66
CA GLY A 63 -75.31 -118.15 -39.76
C GLY A 63 -75.86 -117.66 -41.11
N ARG A 64 -75.42 -118.31 -42.20
CA ARG A 64 -75.64 -117.98 -43.63
C ARG A 64 -74.82 -116.77 -44.13
N ASP A 65 -74.30 -116.75 -45.36
CA ASP A 65 -74.34 -117.77 -46.43
C ASP A 65 -72.97 -117.97 -47.10
N LYS A 66 -72.80 -119.08 -47.83
CA LYS A 66 -71.57 -119.41 -48.57
C LYS A 66 -71.75 -119.16 -50.07
N THR A 67 -70.80 -118.48 -50.71
CA THR A 67 -70.18 -118.93 -51.98
C THR A 67 -69.01 -118.03 -52.41
N VAL A 68 -68.19 -118.58 -53.32
CA VAL A 68 -66.99 -117.99 -53.97
C VAL A 68 -65.72 -117.95 -53.10
N PHE A 69 -64.74 -118.78 -53.48
CA PHE A 69 -63.35 -118.69 -53.02
C PHE A 69 -62.60 -117.67 -53.89
N ASN A 70 -62.48 -116.42 -53.45
CA ASN A 70 -61.51 -115.50 -54.04
C ASN A 70 -60.10 -115.87 -53.56
N LYS A 71 -59.17 -116.15 -54.49
CA LYS A 71 -57.74 -116.40 -54.23
C LYS A 71 -56.96 -115.09 -53.94
N ALA A 72 -57.56 -114.18 -53.20
CA ALA A 72 -56.98 -112.88 -52.93
C ALA A 72 -55.83 -112.97 -51.91
N CYS A 73 -54.79 -112.19 -52.14
CA CYS A 73 -53.67 -112.02 -51.20
C CYS A 73 -53.90 -110.76 -50.37
N TYR A 74 -53.54 -110.79 -49.09
CA TYR A 74 -53.57 -109.59 -48.25
C TYR A 74 -52.18 -108.97 -48.13
N PHE A 75 -52.06 -107.66 -48.33
CA PHE A 75 -50.85 -106.90 -48.03
C PHE A 75 -51.21 -105.70 -47.17
N ASN A 76 -50.63 -105.62 -45.98
CA ASN A 76 -50.89 -104.58 -44.98
C ASN A 76 -52.39 -104.30 -44.72
N GLY A 77 -53.21 -105.35 -44.66
CA GLY A 77 -54.66 -105.27 -44.40
C GLY A 77 -55.54 -105.01 -45.64
N VAL A 78 -54.97 -104.67 -46.79
CA VAL A 78 -55.71 -104.50 -48.05
C VAL A 78 -55.80 -105.85 -48.77
N MET A 79 -57.00 -106.21 -49.25
CA MET A 79 -57.23 -107.35 -50.13
C MET A 79 -56.80 -106.98 -51.57
N VAL A 80 -56.00 -107.83 -52.20
CA VAL A 80 -55.51 -107.66 -53.58
C VAL A 80 -55.84 -108.91 -54.39
N GLU A 81 -56.36 -108.75 -55.60
CA GLU A 81 -56.87 -109.88 -56.40
C GLU A 81 -55.75 -110.70 -57.08
N ASP A 82 -56.10 -111.94 -57.45
CA ASP A 82 -55.16 -112.91 -58.05
C ASP A 82 -54.63 -112.39 -59.40
N GLY A 83 -53.31 -112.23 -59.50
CA GLY A 83 -52.62 -111.63 -60.66
C GLY A 83 -52.27 -110.15 -60.54
N GLU A 84 -52.79 -109.40 -59.56
CA GLU A 84 -52.42 -108.00 -59.34
C GLU A 84 -51.04 -107.83 -58.66
N TRP A 85 -50.49 -106.61 -58.74
CA TRP A 85 -49.14 -106.27 -58.28
C TRP A 85 -49.14 -105.17 -57.22
N VAL A 86 -48.39 -105.38 -56.14
CA VAL A 86 -48.02 -104.34 -55.16
C VAL A 86 -46.52 -104.06 -55.21
N GLU A 87 -46.10 -102.94 -54.63
CA GLU A 87 -44.69 -102.65 -54.37
C GLU A 87 -44.38 -102.95 -52.91
N GLY A 88 -43.44 -103.85 -52.68
CA GLY A 88 -42.94 -104.22 -51.35
C GLY A 88 -41.57 -103.61 -51.11
N TYR A 89 -41.34 -103.10 -49.91
CA TYR A 89 -40.07 -102.50 -49.48
C TYR A 89 -39.32 -103.44 -48.55
N ARG A 90 -37.98 -103.44 -48.65
CA ARG A 90 -37.13 -104.36 -47.88
C ARG A 90 -37.11 -104.07 -46.38
N GLN A 91 -37.27 -102.81 -46.00
CA GLN A 91 -37.31 -102.29 -44.64
C GLN A 91 -38.39 -101.21 -44.54
N SER A 92 -39.00 -101.02 -43.37
CA SER A 92 -39.98 -99.93 -43.14
C SER A 92 -39.34 -98.55 -42.98
N SER A 93 -38.03 -98.47 -42.77
CA SER A 93 -37.26 -97.23 -42.79
C SER A 93 -35.78 -97.45 -43.09
N VAL A 94 -35.10 -96.40 -43.55
CA VAL A 94 -33.64 -96.35 -43.79
C VAL A 94 -33.04 -95.03 -43.27
N PRO A 95 -31.75 -94.97 -42.90
CA PRO A 95 -31.13 -93.74 -42.41
C PRO A 95 -31.06 -92.63 -43.47
N TYR A 96 -30.95 -91.37 -43.01
CA TYR A 96 -30.74 -90.21 -43.90
C TYR A 96 -29.55 -90.42 -44.84
N GLY A 97 -29.78 -90.20 -46.15
CA GLY A 97 -28.78 -90.40 -47.21
C GLY A 97 -28.83 -91.77 -47.90
N HIS A 98 -29.66 -92.72 -47.42
CA HIS A 98 -29.91 -94.00 -48.10
C HIS A 98 -31.25 -93.99 -48.87
N SER A 99 -31.31 -94.76 -49.95
CA SER A 99 -32.52 -95.01 -50.74
C SER A 99 -33.24 -96.27 -50.26
N CYS A 100 -34.57 -96.21 -50.16
CA CYS A 100 -35.41 -97.37 -49.91
C CYS A 100 -35.36 -98.37 -51.08
N GLU A 101 -34.98 -99.62 -50.81
CA GLU A 101 -35.02 -100.72 -51.79
C GLU A 101 -36.44 -101.30 -51.90
N SER A 102 -37.03 -101.28 -53.09
CA SER A 102 -38.32 -101.89 -53.41
C SER A 102 -38.21 -103.05 -54.39
N GLU A 103 -39.22 -103.93 -54.39
CA GLU A 103 -39.46 -104.94 -55.41
C GLU A 103 -40.96 -104.94 -55.76
N ARG A 104 -41.33 -105.39 -56.96
CA ARG A 104 -42.73 -105.61 -57.33
C ARG A 104 -43.13 -107.04 -57.01
N ARG A 105 -44.18 -107.20 -56.21
CA ARG A 105 -44.73 -108.48 -55.75
C ARG A 105 -46.08 -108.73 -56.40
N GLN A 106 -46.30 -109.92 -56.93
CA GLN A 106 -47.56 -110.31 -57.55
C GLN A 106 -48.34 -111.22 -56.60
N CYS A 107 -49.65 -111.03 -56.49
CA CYS A 107 -50.52 -112.03 -55.90
C CYS A 107 -50.65 -113.18 -56.89
N LYS A 108 -50.41 -114.42 -56.45
CA LYS A 108 -50.61 -115.61 -57.26
C LYS A 108 -51.09 -116.79 -56.41
N ASP A 109 -52.26 -117.31 -56.76
CA ASP A 109 -52.90 -118.44 -56.08
C ASP A 109 -53.09 -118.23 -54.56
N GLY A 110 -53.24 -116.97 -54.12
CA GLY A 110 -53.35 -116.58 -52.71
C GLY A 110 -52.01 -116.40 -51.97
N ALA A 111 -50.86 -116.50 -52.66
CA ALA A 111 -49.53 -116.24 -52.12
C ALA A 111 -48.82 -115.08 -52.84
N TRP A 112 -47.97 -114.34 -52.12
CA TRP A 112 -47.15 -113.27 -52.71
C TRP A 112 -45.85 -113.81 -53.31
N THR A 113 -45.54 -113.42 -54.54
CA THR A 113 -44.15 -113.52 -55.05
C THR A 113 -43.25 -112.49 -54.37
N GLY A 114 -41.94 -112.73 -54.33
CA GLY A 114 -40.98 -111.85 -53.63
C GLY A 114 -40.92 -112.05 -52.11
N SER A 115 -40.06 -111.27 -51.44
CA SER A 115 -39.69 -111.39 -50.02
C SER A 115 -39.83 -110.10 -49.18
N TYR A 116 -40.08 -108.96 -49.81
CA TYR A 116 -40.08 -107.63 -49.18
C TYR A 116 -41.45 -107.31 -48.57
N ASN A 117 -41.52 -107.30 -47.24
CA ASN A 117 -42.79 -107.40 -46.50
C ASN A 117 -43.36 -106.06 -46.00
N PHE A 118 -42.74 -104.92 -46.30
CA PHE A 118 -43.21 -103.61 -45.86
C PHE A 118 -43.94 -102.87 -47.00
N ALA A 119 -45.09 -102.27 -46.72
CA ALA A 119 -45.89 -101.55 -47.73
C ALA A 119 -45.43 -100.11 -47.99
N SER A 120 -44.48 -99.60 -47.20
CA SER A 120 -43.82 -98.31 -47.38
C SER A 120 -42.45 -98.34 -46.69
N CYS A 121 -41.61 -97.38 -47.04
CA CYS A 121 -40.31 -97.15 -46.41
C CYS A 121 -40.08 -95.65 -46.23
N SER A 122 -39.71 -95.21 -45.03
CA SER A 122 -39.33 -93.82 -44.76
C SER A 122 -37.82 -93.64 -44.69
N VAL A 123 -37.30 -92.64 -45.41
CA VAL A 123 -35.92 -92.16 -45.20
C VAL A 123 -35.94 -91.26 -43.97
N GLY A 124 -35.07 -91.53 -43.00
CA GLY A 124 -34.96 -90.73 -41.78
C GLY A 124 -34.58 -89.28 -42.07
N GLU A 125 -35.09 -88.35 -41.26
CA GLU A 125 -34.79 -86.92 -41.39
C GLU A 125 -33.32 -86.60 -41.07
N ALA A 126 -32.80 -85.54 -41.69
CA ALA A 126 -31.44 -85.08 -41.45
C ALA A 126 -31.31 -84.51 -40.03
N ALA A 127 -30.32 -84.97 -39.27
CA ALA A 127 -30.12 -84.50 -37.90
C ALA A 127 -29.77 -83.00 -37.87
N SER A 128 -30.43 -82.27 -36.97
CA SER A 128 -30.14 -80.87 -36.66
C SER A 128 -29.02 -80.76 -35.63
N CYS A 129 -28.34 -79.61 -35.63
CA CYS A 129 -27.22 -79.32 -34.74
C CYS A 129 -27.69 -78.37 -33.63
N LEU A 130 -27.31 -78.63 -32.37
CA LEU A 130 -27.59 -77.71 -31.27
C LEU A 130 -26.38 -76.79 -31.02
N PHE A 131 -26.58 -75.48 -31.05
CA PHE A 131 -25.56 -74.49 -30.75
C PHE A 131 -26.07 -73.46 -29.75
N ASN A 132 -25.50 -73.43 -28.54
CA ASN A 132 -25.85 -72.50 -27.46
C ASN A 132 -27.38 -72.38 -27.20
N GLY A 133 -28.10 -73.51 -27.29
CA GLY A 133 -29.55 -73.59 -27.09
C GLY A 133 -30.42 -73.36 -28.32
N GLN A 134 -29.85 -72.99 -29.47
CA GLN A 134 -30.57 -72.89 -30.75
C GLN A 134 -30.39 -74.15 -31.61
N THR A 135 -31.49 -74.61 -32.21
CA THR A 135 -31.50 -75.74 -33.14
C THR A 135 -31.28 -75.25 -34.58
N ILE A 136 -30.22 -75.72 -35.22
CA ILE A 136 -29.82 -75.38 -36.57
C ILE A 136 -30.14 -76.56 -37.48
N ALA A 137 -31.03 -76.37 -38.45
CA ALA A 137 -31.39 -77.41 -39.42
C ALA A 137 -30.22 -77.78 -40.33
N HIS A 138 -30.23 -79.00 -40.88
CA HIS A 138 -29.24 -79.45 -41.87
C HIS A 138 -29.12 -78.44 -43.03
N GLY A 139 -27.89 -78.10 -43.42
CA GLY A 139 -27.58 -77.13 -44.48
C GLY A 139 -27.67 -75.66 -44.06
N GLN A 140 -28.18 -75.33 -42.87
CA GLN A 140 -28.20 -73.96 -42.35
C GLN A 140 -26.88 -73.58 -41.68
N GLY A 141 -26.52 -72.30 -41.78
CA GLY A 141 -25.37 -71.70 -41.13
C GLY A 141 -25.73 -70.85 -39.91
N VAL A 142 -24.82 -70.75 -38.94
CA VAL A 142 -24.88 -69.81 -37.83
C VAL A 142 -23.59 -69.00 -37.74
N SER A 143 -23.69 -67.70 -37.51
CA SER A 143 -22.54 -66.87 -37.15
C SER A 143 -22.07 -67.21 -35.75
N ALA A 144 -20.90 -67.83 -35.64
CA ALA A 144 -20.21 -68.07 -34.39
C ALA A 144 -19.00 -67.14 -34.24
N TYR A 145 -18.58 -66.90 -33.00
CA TYR A 145 -17.52 -65.96 -32.65
C TYR A 145 -16.38 -66.67 -31.94
N GLN A 146 -15.14 -66.23 -32.19
CA GLN A 146 -13.94 -66.85 -31.62
C GLN A 146 -13.87 -66.68 -30.10
N ASN A 147 -14.33 -65.54 -29.59
CA ASN A 147 -14.37 -65.17 -28.17
C ASN A 147 -15.77 -64.65 -27.80
N SER A 148 -16.21 -64.84 -26.57
CA SER A 148 -17.45 -64.25 -26.03
C SER A 148 -17.37 -62.74 -25.78
N SER A 149 -16.15 -62.19 -25.71
CA SER A 149 -15.90 -60.75 -25.62
C SER A 149 -14.52 -60.38 -26.17
N VAL A 150 -14.36 -59.10 -26.53
CA VAL A 150 -13.09 -58.51 -26.99
C VAL A 150 -12.90 -57.12 -26.36
N GLY A 151 -11.67 -56.59 -26.39
CA GLY A 151 -11.38 -55.25 -25.87
C GLY A 151 -12.07 -54.12 -26.65
N PHE A 152 -12.24 -52.96 -26.01
CA PHE A 152 -12.76 -51.77 -26.70
C PHE A 152 -11.90 -51.44 -27.93
N GLY A 153 -12.54 -51.24 -29.09
CA GLY A 153 -11.86 -50.96 -30.36
C GLY A 153 -11.21 -52.18 -31.02
N SER A 154 -11.51 -53.40 -30.56
CA SER A 154 -11.14 -54.66 -31.23
C SER A 154 -12.36 -55.25 -31.95
N ASP A 155 -12.15 -55.83 -33.13
CA ASP A 155 -13.22 -56.51 -33.87
C ASP A 155 -13.50 -57.91 -33.34
N CYS A 156 -14.78 -58.30 -33.35
CA CYS A 156 -15.24 -59.64 -33.03
C CYS A 156 -15.05 -60.57 -34.24
N VAL A 157 -14.03 -61.44 -34.19
CA VAL A 157 -13.73 -62.41 -35.27
C VAL A 157 -14.85 -63.47 -35.38
N THR A 158 -15.40 -63.63 -36.59
CA THR A 158 -16.55 -64.50 -36.90
C THR A 158 -16.23 -65.66 -37.84
N GLU A 159 -16.98 -66.74 -37.71
CA GLU A 159 -16.99 -67.92 -38.57
C GLU A 159 -18.44 -68.33 -38.84
N ASN A 160 -18.81 -68.62 -40.09
CA ASN A 160 -20.13 -69.18 -40.40
C ASN A 160 -20.09 -70.70 -40.28
N ARG A 161 -20.62 -71.23 -39.18
CA ARG A 161 -20.65 -72.65 -38.85
C ARG A 161 -21.88 -73.31 -39.46
N VAL A 162 -21.71 -74.28 -40.34
CA VAL A 162 -22.81 -74.93 -41.09
C VAL A 162 -23.13 -76.29 -40.48
N CYS A 163 -24.41 -76.57 -40.26
CA CYS A 163 -24.85 -77.88 -39.77
C CYS A 163 -24.88 -78.91 -40.91
N ASN A 164 -24.09 -79.98 -40.77
CA ASN A 164 -24.14 -81.13 -41.66
C ASN A 164 -24.50 -82.39 -40.85
N ASN A 165 -25.78 -82.76 -40.90
CA ASN A 165 -26.35 -83.98 -40.31
C ASN A 165 -25.92 -84.21 -38.85
N GLY A 166 -26.27 -83.27 -37.97
CA GLY A 166 -25.94 -83.30 -36.54
C GLY A 166 -24.53 -82.79 -36.19
N VAL A 167 -23.62 -82.68 -37.16
CA VAL A 167 -22.25 -82.17 -36.95
C VAL A 167 -22.14 -80.72 -37.42
N LEU A 168 -21.83 -79.80 -36.51
CA LEU A 168 -21.69 -78.38 -36.79
C LEU A 168 -20.23 -78.04 -37.19
N SER A 169 -20.01 -77.70 -38.46
CA SER A 169 -18.67 -77.38 -39.00
C SER A 169 -18.03 -76.16 -38.31
N GLY A 170 -16.71 -75.99 -38.46
CA GLY A 170 -15.96 -74.90 -37.83
C GLY A 170 -15.57 -75.15 -36.37
N SER A 171 -15.00 -74.14 -35.73
CA SER A 171 -14.34 -74.23 -34.41
C SER A 171 -14.78 -73.18 -33.39
N TYR A 172 -15.46 -72.11 -33.82
CA TYR A 172 -15.83 -70.98 -32.95
C TYR A 172 -17.05 -71.31 -32.09
N ASN A 173 -16.97 -71.14 -30.77
CA ASN A 173 -17.94 -71.75 -29.85
C ASN A 173 -18.96 -70.79 -29.22
N TYR A 174 -18.84 -69.48 -29.46
CA TYR A 174 -19.72 -68.48 -28.87
C TYR A 174 -20.77 -68.00 -29.88
N ALA A 175 -22.03 -67.88 -29.46
CA ALA A 175 -23.13 -67.36 -30.30
C ALA A 175 -23.22 -65.82 -30.34
N SER A 176 -22.43 -65.13 -29.51
CA SER A 176 -22.30 -63.69 -29.50
C SER A 176 -20.90 -63.29 -29.03
N CYS A 177 -20.49 -62.07 -29.36
CA CYS A 177 -19.25 -61.45 -28.90
C CYS A 177 -19.54 -60.04 -28.42
N LEU A 178 -19.22 -59.74 -27.16
CA LEU A 178 -19.40 -58.42 -26.55
C LEU A 178 -18.10 -57.61 -26.69
N VAL A 179 -18.11 -56.58 -27.53
CA VAL A 179 -17.04 -55.56 -27.53
C VAL A 179 -17.12 -54.80 -26.21
N GLY A 180 -16.01 -54.77 -25.47
CA GLY A 180 -15.94 -54.11 -24.17
C GLY A 180 -16.28 -52.62 -24.26
N ALA A 181 -17.07 -52.13 -23.30
CA ALA A 181 -17.39 -50.71 -23.21
C ALA A 181 -16.12 -49.85 -23.01
N ALA A 182 -16.08 -48.68 -23.64
CA ALA A 182 -14.96 -47.76 -23.48
C ALA A 182 -14.83 -47.29 -22.03
N SER A 183 -13.62 -47.34 -21.48
CA SER A 183 -13.36 -46.88 -20.13
C SER A 183 -13.61 -45.36 -20.01
N SER A 184 -14.35 -44.98 -18.97
CA SER A 184 -14.49 -43.59 -18.55
C SER A 184 -13.23 -43.12 -17.80
N CYS A 185 -13.00 -41.81 -17.81
CA CYS A 185 -11.85 -41.18 -17.17
C CYS A 185 -12.31 -40.48 -15.89
N LEU A 186 -11.56 -40.59 -14.80
CA LEU A 186 -11.85 -39.85 -13.57
C LEU A 186 -11.13 -38.49 -13.57
N PHE A 187 -11.88 -37.40 -13.39
CA PHE A 187 -11.31 -36.06 -13.20
C PHE A 187 -11.94 -35.39 -11.97
N ASN A 188 -11.12 -35.10 -10.95
CA ASN A 188 -11.56 -34.47 -9.70
C ASN A 188 -12.81 -35.13 -9.06
N GLY A 189 -12.84 -36.47 -9.03
CA GLY A 189 -13.97 -37.25 -8.50
C GLY A 189 -15.20 -37.34 -9.41
N GLN A 190 -15.22 -36.67 -10.55
CA GLN A 190 -16.27 -36.80 -11.56
C GLN A 190 -15.88 -37.78 -12.68
N THR A 191 -16.84 -38.57 -13.13
CA THR A 191 -16.68 -39.55 -14.21
C THR A 191 -16.92 -38.91 -15.56
N VAL A 192 -15.87 -38.77 -16.37
CA VAL A 192 -15.94 -38.28 -17.75
C VAL A 192 -16.14 -39.49 -18.68
N PRO A 193 -17.27 -39.62 -19.41
CA PRO A 193 -17.46 -40.72 -20.35
C PRO A 193 -16.46 -40.61 -21.52
N HIS A 194 -16.18 -41.72 -22.20
CA HIS A 194 -15.35 -41.70 -23.40
C HIS A 194 -15.94 -40.77 -24.48
N GLY A 195 -15.08 -39.97 -25.12
CA GLY A 195 -15.49 -38.90 -26.05
C GLY A 195 -15.96 -37.61 -25.34
N GLY A 196 -16.30 -37.68 -24.05
CA GLY A 196 -16.59 -36.53 -23.20
C GLY A 196 -15.35 -35.67 -22.95
N THR A 197 -15.59 -34.38 -22.69
CA THR A 197 -14.54 -33.38 -22.47
C THR A 197 -14.70 -32.67 -21.12
N VAL A 198 -13.58 -32.20 -20.58
CA VAL A 198 -13.53 -31.33 -19.38
C VAL A 198 -12.54 -30.20 -19.59
N THR A 199 -12.87 -29.01 -19.09
CA THR A 199 -11.91 -27.90 -18.99
C THR A 199 -11.01 -28.14 -17.79
N ALA A 200 -9.70 -28.18 -18.01
CA ALA A 200 -8.69 -28.28 -16.97
C ALA A 200 -7.75 -27.07 -17.02
N PHE A 201 -7.26 -26.63 -15.86
CA PHE A 201 -6.39 -25.47 -15.71
C PHE A 201 -4.97 -25.87 -15.36
N GLN A 202 -3.99 -25.07 -15.80
CA GLN A 202 -2.57 -25.32 -15.55
C GLN A 202 -2.24 -25.22 -14.05
N ASN A 203 -2.77 -24.20 -13.39
CA ASN A 203 -2.60 -23.91 -11.97
C ASN A 203 -3.98 -23.79 -11.28
N SER A 204 -4.06 -24.11 -9.99
CA SER A 204 -5.29 -23.97 -9.19
C SER A 204 -5.55 -22.54 -8.73
N SER A 205 -4.54 -21.67 -8.83
CA SER A 205 -4.67 -20.23 -8.71
C SER A 205 -3.62 -19.49 -9.54
N VAL A 206 -3.90 -18.23 -9.83
CA VAL A 206 -2.96 -17.28 -10.46
C VAL A 206 -3.00 -15.96 -9.71
N ALA A 207 -1.94 -15.14 -9.82
CA ALA A 207 -1.88 -13.83 -9.16
C ALA A 207 -2.97 -12.87 -9.68
N TYR A 208 -3.32 -11.85 -8.89
CA TYR A 208 -4.24 -10.81 -9.33
C TYR A 208 -3.75 -10.15 -10.63
N GLY A 209 -4.66 -10.02 -11.61
CA GLY A 209 -4.36 -9.48 -12.94
C GLY A 209 -3.79 -10.48 -13.94
N ALA A 210 -3.46 -11.71 -13.53
CA ALA A 210 -3.09 -12.79 -14.44
C ALA A 210 -4.31 -13.62 -14.88
N SER A 211 -4.28 -14.12 -16.11
CA SER A 211 -5.33 -14.99 -16.65
C SER A 211 -5.08 -16.46 -16.34
N CYS A 212 -6.13 -17.18 -15.96
CA CYS A 212 -6.09 -18.63 -15.81
C CYS A 212 -5.93 -19.32 -17.17
N VAL A 213 -4.79 -19.99 -17.39
CA VAL A 213 -4.56 -20.78 -18.61
C VAL A 213 -5.29 -22.11 -18.49
N SER A 214 -6.20 -22.38 -19.44
CA SER A 214 -7.00 -23.61 -19.51
C SER A 214 -6.75 -24.38 -20.81
N GLN A 215 -7.09 -25.67 -20.79
CA GLN A 215 -7.16 -26.53 -21.97
C GLN A 215 -8.40 -27.41 -21.87
N THR A 216 -8.97 -27.78 -23.02
CA THR A 216 -9.99 -28.83 -23.10
C THR A 216 -9.28 -30.19 -23.12
N ARG A 217 -9.59 -31.06 -22.17
CA ARG A 217 -9.14 -32.46 -22.13
C ARG A 217 -10.27 -33.37 -22.61
N THR A 218 -9.95 -34.36 -23.43
CA THR A 218 -10.92 -35.34 -23.97
C THR A 218 -10.59 -36.72 -23.40
N CYS A 219 -11.62 -37.48 -23.01
CA CYS A 219 -11.45 -38.83 -22.49
C CYS A 219 -11.34 -39.87 -23.62
N TYR A 220 -10.16 -40.48 -23.77
CA TYR A 220 -9.88 -41.57 -24.70
C TYR A 220 -9.64 -42.87 -23.91
N ASN A 221 -10.67 -43.73 -23.84
CA ASN A 221 -10.63 -45.05 -23.18
C ASN A 221 -9.85 -45.07 -21.85
N GLY A 222 -10.31 -44.29 -20.86
CA GLY A 222 -9.71 -44.18 -19.52
C GLY A 222 -8.60 -43.13 -19.38
N ALA A 223 -7.99 -42.66 -20.48
CA ALA A 223 -6.96 -41.63 -20.47
C ALA A 223 -7.48 -40.25 -20.92
N LEU A 224 -7.29 -39.20 -20.09
CA LEU A 224 -7.60 -37.81 -20.46
C LEU A 224 -6.43 -37.17 -21.22
N SER A 225 -6.68 -36.64 -22.41
CA SER A 225 -5.65 -35.96 -23.23
C SER A 225 -5.08 -34.70 -22.56
N GLY A 226 -3.85 -34.32 -22.91
CA GLY A 226 -3.16 -33.13 -22.37
C GLY A 226 -2.72 -33.26 -20.90
N THR A 227 -1.99 -32.26 -20.38
CA THR A 227 -1.26 -32.35 -19.11
C THR A 227 -1.90 -31.63 -17.90
N TYR A 228 -2.71 -30.60 -18.11
CA TYR A 228 -3.27 -29.77 -17.03
C TYR A 228 -4.19 -30.58 -16.10
N ASN A 229 -4.03 -30.45 -14.79
CA ASN A 229 -4.65 -31.33 -13.80
C ASN A 229 -5.60 -30.63 -12.82
N GLN A 230 -5.72 -29.30 -12.88
CA GLN A 230 -6.52 -28.55 -11.91
C GLN A 230 -7.97 -28.38 -12.39
N PRO A 231 -9.00 -28.67 -11.56
CA PRO A 231 -10.41 -28.61 -11.97
C PRO A 231 -10.97 -27.19 -12.02
N SER A 232 -10.33 -26.26 -11.33
CA SER A 232 -10.64 -24.84 -11.28
C SER A 232 -9.35 -24.04 -11.19
N CYS A 233 -9.43 -22.75 -11.50
CA CYS A 233 -8.35 -21.80 -11.29
C CYS A 233 -8.92 -20.51 -10.70
N ASN A 234 -8.48 -20.16 -9.50
CA ASN A 234 -8.89 -18.94 -8.82
C ASN A 234 -7.89 -17.81 -9.11
N VAL A 235 -8.33 -16.74 -9.78
CA VAL A 235 -7.56 -15.50 -9.81
C VAL A 235 -7.53 -14.93 -8.39
N GLY A 236 -6.33 -14.71 -7.84
CA GLY A 236 -6.16 -14.20 -6.49
C GLY A 236 -6.83 -12.84 -6.31
N ALA A 237 -7.46 -12.62 -5.16
CA ALA A 237 -8.02 -11.33 -4.80
C ALA A 237 -6.91 -10.25 -4.78
N ALA A 238 -7.24 -9.05 -5.25
CA ALA A 238 -6.29 -7.94 -5.24
C ALA A 238 -5.86 -7.62 -3.81
N ALA A 239 -4.55 -7.50 -3.59
CA ALA A 239 -4.01 -7.23 -2.27
C ALA A 239 -4.46 -5.85 -1.77
N SER A 240 -4.91 -5.79 -0.52
CA SER A 240 -5.20 -4.54 0.18
C SER A 240 -3.89 -3.91 0.69
N CYS A 241 -3.83 -2.59 0.61
CA CYS A 241 -2.69 -1.80 1.07
C CYS A 241 -2.86 -1.47 2.55
N GLN A 242 -1.79 -1.52 3.34
CA GLN A 242 -1.82 -1.07 4.74
C GLN A 242 -1.41 0.40 4.83
N PHE A 243 -2.22 1.22 5.49
CA PHE A 243 -1.92 2.63 5.75
C PHE A 243 -2.31 3.01 7.17
N ASN A 244 -1.31 3.30 8.02
CA ASN A 244 -1.50 3.70 9.42
C ASN A 244 -2.50 2.79 10.20
N GLY A 245 -2.35 1.48 10.07
CA GLY A 245 -3.17 0.47 10.75
C GLY A 245 -4.52 0.16 10.08
N ARG A 246 -4.91 0.88 9.02
CA ARG A 246 -6.13 0.61 8.24
C ARG A 246 -5.78 -0.10 6.93
N ALA A 247 -6.52 -1.16 6.62
CA ALA A 247 -6.54 -1.76 5.29
C ALA A 247 -7.33 -0.88 4.30
N VAL A 248 -6.70 -0.60 3.15
CA VAL A 248 -7.27 0.10 2.00
C VAL A 248 -7.45 -0.94 0.89
N ALA A 249 -8.68 -1.17 0.42
CA ALA A 249 -8.93 -2.15 -0.64
C ALA A 249 -8.35 -1.68 -1.99
N HIS A 250 -8.10 -2.60 -2.92
CA HIS A 250 -7.64 -2.19 -4.25
C HIS A 250 -8.69 -1.31 -4.95
N GLY A 251 -8.25 -0.18 -5.51
CA GLY A 251 -9.10 0.84 -6.14
C GLY A 251 -9.59 1.91 -5.16
N GLU A 252 -9.65 1.63 -3.86
CA GLU A 252 -9.88 2.66 -2.83
C GLU A 252 -8.72 3.64 -2.76
N SER A 253 -9.00 4.84 -2.28
CA SER A 253 -8.01 5.90 -2.08
C SER A 253 -8.13 6.55 -0.70
N VAL A 254 -6.99 6.95 -0.13
CA VAL A 254 -6.90 7.67 1.15
C VAL A 254 -6.20 9.00 0.96
N VAL A 255 -6.62 10.01 1.73
CA VAL A 255 -5.84 11.26 1.85
C VAL A 255 -4.67 11.00 2.80
N ALA A 256 -3.47 11.34 2.37
CA ALA A 256 -2.26 11.26 3.17
C ALA A 256 -1.56 12.63 3.20
N PHE A 257 -0.87 12.92 4.30
CA PHE A 257 -0.19 14.18 4.54
C PHE A 257 1.33 14.00 4.53
N GLN A 258 2.05 15.04 4.07
CA GLN A 258 3.51 15.00 3.94
C GLN A 258 4.20 14.93 5.30
N GLN A 259 3.59 15.49 6.34
CA GLN A 259 4.06 15.55 7.73
C GLN A 259 2.89 15.26 8.69
N SER A 260 3.16 14.69 9.87
CA SER A 260 2.16 14.49 10.93
C SER A 260 1.72 15.78 11.61
N SER A 261 2.53 16.82 11.51
CA SER A 261 2.26 18.16 12.00
C SER A 261 3.04 19.20 11.21
N VAL A 262 2.54 20.43 11.19
CA VAL A 262 3.20 21.60 10.58
C VAL A 262 3.28 22.73 11.59
N ALA A 263 4.15 23.72 11.35
CA ALA A 263 4.28 24.88 12.25
C ALA A 263 2.98 25.68 12.34
N TYR A 264 2.81 26.43 13.44
CA TYR A 264 1.67 27.35 13.60
C TYR A 264 1.61 28.33 12.41
N GLY A 265 0.44 28.44 11.77
CA GLY A 265 0.20 29.25 10.58
C GLY A 265 0.57 28.58 9.24
N ALA A 266 1.17 27.39 9.22
CA ALA A 266 1.44 26.64 8.00
C ALA A 266 0.28 25.69 7.62
N SER A 267 0.11 25.46 6.32
CA SER A 267 -0.92 24.55 5.78
C SER A 267 -0.40 23.12 5.64
N CYS A 268 -1.23 22.15 6.01
CA CYS A 268 -0.92 20.72 5.86
C CYS A 268 -0.99 20.27 4.38
N THR A 269 0.17 20.09 3.73
CA THR A 269 0.24 19.54 2.37
C THR A 269 -0.25 18.09 2.34
N SER A 270 -1.26 17.82 1.50
CA SER A 270 -1.87 16.50 1.35
C SER A 270 -1.83 16.00 -0.09
N GLN A 271 -1.97 14.69 -0.27
CA GLN A 271 -2.15 14.04 -1.56
C GLN A 271 -3.14 12.88 -1.43
N THR A 272 -3.81 12.52 -2.52
CA THR A 272 -4.61 11.30 -2.61
C THR A 272 -3.70 10.12 -2.98
N ARG A 273 -3.66 9.08 -2.13
CA ARG A 273 -2.95 7.82 -2.38
C ARG A 273 -3.94 6.71 -2.70
N THR A 274 -3.80 6.07 -3.86
CA THR A 274 -4.68 5.00 -4.34
C THR A 274 -4.01 3.64 -4.16
N CYS A 275 -4.76 2.63 -3.74
CA CYS A 275 -4.24 1.28 -3.58
C CYS A 275 -4.27 0.49 -4.90
N ASN A 276 -3.09 0.14 -5.41
CA ASN A 276 -2.90 -0.66 -6.61
C ASN A 276 -2.26 -2.01 -6.23
N ASN A 277 -3.10 -3.03 -6.00
CA ASN A 277 -2.71 -4.41 -5.66
C ASN A 277 -1.59 -4.49 -4.61
N GLY A 278 -1.86 -3.98 -3.39
CA GLY A 278 -0.92 -3.94 -2.27
C GLY A 278 0.06 -2.75 -2.26
N ALA A 279 0.30 -2.10 -3.41
CA ALA A 279 1.13 -0.90 -3.50
C ALA A 279 0.28 0.40 -3.42
N LEU A 280 0.51 1.23 -2.40
CA LEU A 280 -0.21 2.50 -2.19
C LEU A 280 0.54 3.64 -2.90
N SER A 281 -0.07 4.31 -3.88
CA SER A 281 0.60 5.30 -4.75
C SER A 281 1.11 6.55 -4.01
N GLY A 282 2.16 7.20 -4.52
CA GLY A 282 2.76 8.41 -3.93
C GLY A 282 3.54 8.18 -2.62
N SER A 283 4.16 9.25 -2.07
CA SER A 283 5.13 9.15 -0.96
C SER A 283 4.66 9.55 0.44
N TYR A 284 3.56 10.30 0.59
CA TYR A 284 3.17 10.93 1.88
C TYR A 284 2.74 9.89 2.94
N GLY A 285 3.31 9.95 4.14
CA GLY A 285 3.23 8.86 5.13
C GLY A 285 2.07 8.95 6.13
N TYR A 286 1.53 10.14 6.40
CA TYR A 286 0.73 10.38 7.61
C TYR A 286 -0.77 10.42 7.33
N ALA A 287 -1.59 9.79 8.18
CA ALA A 287 -3.06 9.75 8.02
C ALA A 287 -3.78 11.02 8.48
N SER A 288 -3.10 11.85 9.27
CA SER A 288 -3.55 13.16 9.71
C SER A 288 -2.37 14.12 9.72
N CYS A 289 -2.66 15.42 9.71
CA CYS A 289 -1.70 16.47 9.96
C CYS A 289 -2.35 17.51 10.88
N THR A 290 -1.70 17.86 11.98
CA THR A 290 -2.15 18.92 12.88
C THR A 290 -1.25 20.16 12.75
N PRO A 291 -1.83 21.35 12.46
CA PRO A 291 -1.11 22.60 12.69
C PRO A 291 -0.75 22.72 14.17
N GLY A 292 0.50 23.05 14.46
CA GLY A 292 0.97 23.25 15.82
C GLY A 292 0.24 24.40 16.50
N ALA A 293 0.00 24.28 17.81
CA ALA A 293 -0.51 25.39 18.61
C ALA A 293 0.51 26.54 18.61
N ALA A 294 0.02 27.78 18.70
CA ALA A 294 0.89 28.95 18.80
C ALA A 294 1.74 28.86 20.07
N ALA A 295 3.05 29.03 19.92
CA ALA A 295 3.96 29.00 21.06
C ALA A 295 3.72 30.21 21.97
N SER A 296 3.66 29.96 23.28
CA SER A 296 3.75 30.99 24.31
C SER A 296 5.19 31.48 24.46
N CYS A 297 5.35 32.70 24.97
CA CYS A 297 6.64 33.33 25.18
C CYS A 297 7.01 33.25 26.66
N LEU A 298 8.24 32.85 26.98
CA LEU A 298 8.74 32.88 28.36
C LEU A 298 9.45 34.21 28.63
N PHE A 299 9.01 34.96 29.64
CA PHE A 299 9.64 36.21 30.07
C PHE A 299 9.88 36.16 31.58
N ASN A 300 11.15 36.09 31.99
CA ASN A 300 11.59 36.04 33.39
C ASN A 300 10.80 35.05 34.28
N GLY A 301 10.48 33.88 33.73
CA GLY A 301 9.75 32.80 34.41
C GLY A 301 8.22 32.86 34.28
N GLN A 302 7.64 33.95 33.77
CA GLN A 302 6.23 34.00 33.41
C GLN A 302 5.99 33.55 31.96
N THR A 303 4.94 32.76 31.76
CA THR A 303 4.44 32.37 30.44
C THR A 303 3.43 33.41 29.96
N VAL A 304 3.74 34.08 28.85
CA VAL A 304 2.85 35.02 28.16
C VAL A 304 2.21 34.29 26.99
N ALA A 305 0.88 34.23 26.90
CA ALA A 305 0.20 33.55 25.81
C ALA A 305 0.30 34.33 24.49
N HIS A 306 0.11 33.66 23.36
CA HIS A 306 0.15 34.33 22.05
C HIS A 306 -0.93 35.43 21.96
N ASN A 307 -0.51 36.62 21.53
CA ASN A 307 -1.25 37.90 21.47
C ASN A 307 -1.47 38.60 22.82
N GLU A 308 -1.02 38.05 23.94
CA GLU A 308 -0.92 38.81 25.19
C GLU A 308 0.30 39.76 25.17
N THR A 309 0.27 40.74 26.07
CA THR A 309 1.35 41.73 26.26
C THR A 309 1.83 41.74 27.70
N ILE A 310 3.13 42.01 27.88
CA ILE A 310 3.77 42.16 29.19
C ILE A 310 4.61 43.44 29.22
N VAL A 311 4.65 44.13 30.36
CA VAL A 311 5.48 45.33 30.54
C VAL A 311 6.88 44.90 30.94
N ALA A 312 7.87 45.43 30.23
CA ALA A 312 9.29 45.26 30.52
C ALA A 312 9.99 46.61 30.63
N PHE A 313 11.14 46.65 31.31
CA PHE A 313 11.94 47.85 31.55
C PHE A 313 13.30 47.76 30.86
N GLN A 314 13.83 48.91 30.42
CA GLN A 314 15.11 48.97 29.72
C GLN A 314 16.29 48.49 30.58
N ASN A 315 16.22 48.77 31.89
CA ASN A 315 17.22 48.40 32.89
C ASN A 315 16.50 47.85 34.14
N SER A 316 17.08 46.87 34.83
CA SER A 316 16.60 46.40 36.15
C SER A 316 16.93 47.37 37.28
N THR A 317 17.93 48.22 37.09
CA THR A 317 18.24 49.33 37.99
C THR A 317 18.55 50.60 37.19
N VAL A 318 18.22 51.75 37.78
CA VAL A 318 18.63 53.07 37.32
C VAL A 318 19.41 53.78 38.43
N ALA A 319 20.30 54.70 38.07
CA ALA A 319 21.13 55.41 39.04
C ALA A 319 20.28 56.19 40.05
N TYR A 320 20.81 56.36 41.27
CA TYR A 320 20.24 57.22 42.30
C TYR A 320 19.83 58.60 41.72
N GLY A 321 18.53 58.93 41.79
CA GLY A 321 17.93 60.14 41.21
C GLY A 321 17.34 60.00 39.80
N SER A 322 17.40 58.83 39.15
CA SER A 322 16.85 58.58 37.80
C SER A 322 15.52 57.80 37.83
N SER A 323 14.77 57.82 36.71
CA SER A 323 13.48 57.13 36.57
C SER A 323 13.50 55.98 35.53
N CYS A 324 12.68 54.95 35.79
CA CYS A 324 12.60 53.74 34.98
C CYS A 324 11.80 53.93 33.68
N GLN A 325 12.29 53.40 32.56
CA GLN A 325 11.63 53.46 31.25
C GLN A 325 10.94 52.13 30.91
N PRO A 326 9.60 52.09 30.75
CA PRO A 326 8.83 50.89 30.40
C PRO A 326 8.60 50.75 28.88
N GLN A 327 8.38 49.51 28.43
CA GLN A 327 7.95 49.12 27.08
C GLN A 327 6.95 47.96 27.19
N SER A 328 5.85 48.03 26.44
CA SER A 328 4.96 46.87 26.26
C SER A 328 5.54 45.92 25.20
N ARG A 329 5.58 44.62 25.52
CA ARG A 329 6.13 43.55 24.68
C ARG A 329 5.05 42.51 24.40
N GLN A 330 4.74 42.24 23.12
CA GLN A 330 3.67 41.32 22.70
C GLN A 330 4.22 39.96 22.32
N CYS A 331 3.54 38.87 22.70
CA CYS A 331 3.94 37.53 22.31
C CYS A 331 3.40 37.12 20.93
N ASN A 332 4.29 37.04 19.93
CA ASN A 332 3.98 36.57 18.59
C ASN A 332 4.63 35.21 18.34
N ASN A 333 3.85 34.12 18.55
CA ASN A 333 4.24 32.73 18.33
C ASN A 333 5.65 32.40 18.86
N GLY A 334 5.82 32.43 20.19
CA GLY A 334 7.08 32.18 20.89
C GLY A 334 8.09 33.34 20.87
N THR A 335 7.86 34.37 20.05
CA THR A 335 8.77 35.53 19.92
C THR A 335 8.16 36.76 20.60
N LEU A 336 8.81 37.28 21.65
CA LEU A 336 8.34 38.44 22.40
C LEU A 336 8.84 39.75 21.75
N SER A 337 7.96 40.60 21.22
CA SER A 337 8.32 41.84 20.51
C SER A 337 9.00 42.87 21.42
N GLY A 338 9.75 43.82 20.85
CA GLY A 338 10.54 44.78 21.63
C GLY A 338 11.87 44.21 22.16
N SER A 339 12.61 45.00 22.94
CA SER A 339 13.99 44.73 23.35
C SER A 339 14.25 44.83 24.86
N TYR A 340 13.32 45.38 25.64
CA TYR A 340 13.50 45.61 27.08
C TYR A 340 13.41 44.28 27.86
N THR A 341 14.44 43.93 28.64
CA THR A 341 14.64 42.57 29.17
C THR A 341 14.19 42.37 30.62
N PHE A 342 13.95 43.43 31.38
CA PHE A 342 13.75 43.34 32.84
C PHE A 342 12.26 43.44 33.20
N SER A 343 11.78 42.58 34.10
CA SER A 343 10.36 42.56 34.54
C SER A 343 10.05 43.54 35.67
N SER A 344 11.07 44.15 36.26
CA SER A 344 10.96 45.23 37.24
C SER A 344 12.16 46.19 37.08
N CYS A 345 12.06 47.37 37.67
CA CYS A 345 13.15 48.35 37.72
C CYS A 345 13.16 49.08 39.08
N GLN A 346 14.34 49.38 39.61
CA GLN A 346 14.55 50.05 40.90
C GLN A 346 15.61 51.17 40.80
N ALA A 347 15.46 52.25 41.57
CA ALA A 347 16.53 53.25 41.71
C ALA A 347 17.59 52.77 42.71
N SER A 348 18.87 52.93 42.39
CA SER A 348 19.96 52.48 43.29
C SER A 348 20.05 53.34 44.55
N GLN A 349 20.57 52.75 45.63
CA GLN A 349 21.07 53.50 46.78
C GLN A 349 22.45 54.13 46.45
N PRO A 350 22.92 55.15 47.20
CA PRO A 350 24.24 55.75 46.98
C PRO A 350 25.37 54.76 47.26
N ASN A 351 26.48 54.88 46.52
CA ASN A 351 27.55 53.89 46.53
C ASN A 351 28.52 54.07 47.71
N SER A 352 28.87 52.95 48.34
CA SER A 352 30.06 52.82 49.18
C SER A 352 31.31 52.64 48.31
N CYS A 353 32.46 53.05 48.82
CA CYS A 353 33.75 52.83 48.16
C CYS A 353 34.33 51.49 48.61
N GLN A 354 34.93 50.74 47.69
CA GLN A 354 35.67 49.53 48.03
C GLN A 354 37.16 49.85 48.15
N PHE A 355 37.79 49.50 49.27
CA PHE A 355 39.23 49.60 49.43
C PHE A 355 39.81 48.30 49.99
N ASN A 356 40.61 47.61 49.17
CA ASN A 356 41.33 46.39 49.53
C ASN A 356 40.49 45.33 50.30
N GLY A 357 39.22 45.15 49.90
CA GLY A 357 38.30 44.19 50.50
C GLY A 357 37.43 44.72 51.66
N GLN A 358 37.56 45.99 52.04
CA GLN A 358 36.66 46.63 53.00
C GLN A 358 35.69 47.60 52.31
N THR A 359 34.41 47.50 52.70
CA THR A 359 33.33 48.41 52.28
C THR A 359 33.38 49.69 53.11
N ILE A 360 33.91 50.76 52.53
CA ILE A 360 33.97 52.08 53.13
C ILE A 360 32.67 52.81 52.80
N ALA A 361 31.81 52.99 53.80
CA ALA A 361 30.58 53.76 53.65
C ALA A 361 30.87 55.21 53.19
N HIS A 362 29.94 55.79 52.45
CA HIS A 362 30.04 57.19 52.03
C HIS A 362 30.26 58.11 53.26
N GLY A 363 31.37 58.85 53.26
CA GLY A 363 31.80 59.71 54.37
C GLY A 363 32.90 59.14 55.27
N GLN A 364 33.38 57.91 55.06
CA GLN A 364 34.42 57.25 55.88
C GLN A 364 35.84 57.33 55.25
N ILE A 365 36.89 57.04 56.04
CA ILE A 365 38.32 57.18 55.66
C ILE A 365 39.16 55.91 55.98
N VAL A 366 40.34 55.76 55.33
CA VAL A 366 41.23 54.58 55.43
C VAL A 366 42.70 54.91 55.17
N THR A 367 43.63 54.04 55.56
CA THR A 367 45.08 54.12 55.28
C THR A 367 45.48 53.19 54.13
N ALA A 368 46.40 53.62 53.25
CA ALA A 368 46.75 52.96 51.99
C ALA A 368 48.27 52.91 51.74
N PHE A 369 48.77 51.88 51.08
CA PHE A 369 50.18 51.63 50.73
C PHE A 369 50.43 51.75 49.22
N GLN A 370 51.64 52.19 48.85
CA GLN A 370 52.00 52.53 47.47
C GLN A 370 52.22 51.30 46.56
N ASN A 371 52.66 50.16 47.11
CA ASN A 371 52.95 48.92 46.38
C ASN A 371 52.46 47.69 47.16
N SER A 372 52.04 46.65 46.44
CA SER A 372 51.47 45.41 47.01
C SER A 372 52.48 44.26 47.13
N THR A 373 53.51 44.27 46.28
CA THR A 373 54.67 43.40 46.42
C THR A 373 55.93 44.14 46.00
N VAL A 374 57.06 43.69 46.54
CA VAL A 374 58.39 44.13 46.16
C VAL A 374 59.27 42.89 45.93
N ALA A 375 60.36 43.05 45.18
CA ALA A 375 61.24 41.93 44.81
C ALA A 375 61.87 41.25 46.05
N PHE A 376 62.46 40.07 45.85
CA PHE A 376 63.11 39.25 46.90
C PHE A 376 64.20 40.03 47.64
N GLY A 377 63.82 40.73 48.73
CA GLY A 377 64.70 41.53 49.59
C GLY A 377 64.37 43.03 49.78
N SER A 378 63.11 43.48 49.78
CA SER A 378 62.73 44.92 49.86
C SER A 378 61.55 45.25 50.82
N THR A 379 61.26 46.56 51.04
CA THR A 379 60.23 47.11 51.97
C THR A 379 59.38 48.27 51.38
N CYS A 380 58.33 48.79 52.08
CA CYS A 380 57.18 49.53 51.47
C CYS A 380 56.65 50.76 52.28
N VAL A 381 55.75 51.59 51.71
CA VAL A 381 55.37 52.99 52.14
C VAL A 381 53.84 53.31 52.04
N SER A 382 53.28 54.32 52.76
CA SER A 382 51.81 54.59 52.91
C SER A 382 51.28 56.05 53.08
N GLU A 383 49.98 56.31 52.81
CA GLU A 383 49.17 57.56 52.97
C GLU A 383 47.72 57.30 53.52
N GLN A 384 46.80 58.30 53.52
CA GLN A 384 45.36 58.16 53.89
C GLN A 384 44.36 58.67 52.81
N ARG A 385 43.12 58.12 52.80
CA ARG A 385 42.11 58.22 51.71
C ARG A 385 40.65 58.30 52.24
N ALA A 386 39.71 58.96 51.53
CA ALA A 386 38.31 59.21 52.00
C ALA A 386 37.21 58.99 50.94
N CYS A 387 35.99 58.55 51.34
CA CYS A 387 34.94 58.09 50.41
C CYS A 387 33.79 59.07 50.11
N ASN A 388 33.56 59.38 48.82
CA ASN A 388 32.43 60.15 48.31
C ASN A 388 31.68 59.41 47.19
N ASN A 389 30.46 58.93 47.46
CA ASN A 389 29.56 58.22 46.53
C ASN A 389 30.25 57.20 45.58
N GLY A 390 31.06 56.29 46.15
CA GLY A 390 31.82 55.28 45.41
C GLY A 390 33.23 55.70 44.95
N SER A 391 33.56 56.99 44.98
CA SER A 391 34.90 57.51 44.65
C SER A 391 35.74 57.75 45.90
N LEU A 392 36.97 57.23 45.94
CA LEU A 392 37.88 57.32 47.09
C LEU A 392 39.02 58.32 46.79
N SER A 393 39.14 59.41 47.56
CA SER A 393 40.20 60.42 47.41
C SER A 393 41.59 59.85 47.70
N GLY A 394 42.66 60.52 47.25
CA GLY A 394 44.04 60.02 47.34
C GLY A 394 44.42 59.08 46.19
N SER A 395 45.62 58.50 46.24
CA SER A 395 46.27 57.84 45.09
C SER A 395 46.75 56.40 45.37
N TYR A 396 47.26 56.10 46.56
CA TYR A 396 47.84 54.78 46.89
C TYR A 396 46.74 53.73 47.02
N ASN A 397 46.92 52.54 46.45
CA ASN A 397 45.82 51.65 46.09
C ASN A 397 45.82 50.28 46.79
N VAL A 398 46.67 50.06 47.79
CA VAL A 398 46.85 48.76 48.47
C VAL A 398 46.71 48.89 49.99
N ALA A 399 46.40 47.82 50.73
CA ALA A 399 46.40 47.83 52.22
C ALA A 399 47.55 47.04 52.88
N SER A 400 48.41 46.34 52.12
CA SER A 400 49.57 45.59 52.65
C SER A 400 50.61 45.28 51.55
N CYS A 401 51.78 44.75 51.90
CA CYS A 401 52.92 44.55 50.97
C CYS A 401 53.75 43.27 51.26
N GLN A 402 54.15 42.48 50.24
CA GLN A 402 54.86 41.17 50.38
C GLN A 402 55.94 40.85 49.30
N VAL A 403 56.54 39.64 49.30
CA VAL A 403 57.81 39.26 48.59
C VAL A 403 57.78 37.78 48.08
N GLY A 404 58.40 37.39 46.94
CA GLY A 404 58.15 36.09 46.20
C GLY A 404 59.33 35.23 45.61
N ALA A 405 59.03 34.16 44.81
CA ALA A 405 59.94 33.02 44.43
C ALA A 405 59.77 32.38 42.97
N ALA A 406 60.31 31.16 42.66
CA ALA A 406 60.72 30.63 41.30
C ALA A 406 59.97 29.38 40.65
N ALA A 407 60.47 28.77 39.52
CA ALA A 407 59.67 28.05 38.45
C ALA A 407 60.15 26.65 37.86
N SER A 408 59.53 26.12 36.76
CA SER A 408 59.56 24.68 36.28
C SER A 408 59.47 24.39 34.73
N CYS A 409 59.46 23.11 34.25
CA CYS A 409 59.61 22.64 32.84
C CYS A 409 58.41 21.82 32.22
N GLN A 410 58.45 21.41 30.92
CA GLN A 410 57.53 20.43 30.28
C GLN A 410 58.19 19.50 29.21
N PHE A 411 57.59 18.33 28.90
CA PHE A 411 57.87 17.48 27.71
C PHE A 411 56.71 16.52 27.34
N ASN A 412 56.50 16.32 26.03
CA ASN A 412 55.54 15.39 25.41
C ASN A 412 54.12 15.33 26.06
N GLY A 413 53.61 16.48 26.51
CA GLY A 413 52.29 16.63 27.13
C GLY A 413 52.27 16.67 28.67
N GLN A 414 53.42 16.54 29.34
CA GLN A 414 53.50 16.53 30.82
C GLN A 414 54.40 17.65 31.37
N THR A 415 54.01 18.20 32.53
CA THR A 415 54.81 19.18 33.28
C THR A 415 55.80 18.47 34.19
N VAL A 416 57.07 18.89 34.13
CA VAL A 416 58.18 18.31 34.90
C VAL A 416 58.68 19.39 35.87
N ALA A 417 58.53 19.15 37.17
CA ALA A 417 59.04 20.06 38.20
C ALA A 417 60.57 20.09 38.22
N HIS A 418 61.14 21.18 38.77
CA HIS A 418 62.58 21.32 38.97
C HIS A 418 63.13 20.10 39.76
N GLY A 419 63.86 19.21 39.08
CA GLY A 419 64.45 17.98 39.64
C GLY A 419 63.96 16.63 39.09
N ALA A 420 62.95 16.55 38.21
CA ALA A 420 62.32 15.27 37.79
C ALA A 420 62.62 14.79 36.34
N SER A 421 62.27 13.53 35.99
CA SER A 421 62.78 12.79 34.79
C SER A 421 61.79 11.86 34.05
N VAL A 422 62.03 11.55 32.75
CA VAL A 422 61.17 10.76 31.82
C VAL A 422 61.95 9.96 30.73
N THR A 423 61.33 8.97 30.05
CA THR A 423 61.99 7.98 29.12
C THR A 423 61.46 8.01 27.66
N ALA A 424 62.29 7.73 26.65
CA ALA A 424 61.95 7.73 25.20
C ALA A 424 62.79 6.75 24.34
N PHE A 425 62.36 6.48 23.09
CA PHE A 425 62.90 5.47 22.14
C PHE A 425 63.50 6.09 20.86
N GLN A 426 64.29 5.30 20.12
CA GLN A 426 65.06 5.77 18.94
C GLN A 426 64.36 5.57 17.56
N ASN A 427 63.84 4.37 17.28
CA ASN A 427 63.20 3.99 15.99
C ASN A 427 61.85 3.29 16.24
N SER A 428 61.01 3.14 15.21
CA SER A 428 59.65 2.60 15.33
C SER A 428 59.27 1.35 14.49
N THR A 429 60.16 0.76 13.69
CA THR A 429 60.01 -0.60 13.10
C THR A 429 61.36 -1.16 12.61
N VAL A 430 61.43 -2.49 12.47
CA VAL A 430 62.57 -3.29 11.93
C VAL A 430 62.06 -4.53 11.13
N ALA A 431 62.93 -5.36 10.56
CA ALA A 431 62.58 -6.47 9.66
C ALA A 431 62.59 -7.86 10.35
N TYR A 432 62.20 -8.94 9.64
CA TYR A 432 62.08 -10.32 10.17
C TYR A 432 63.34 -10.76 10.95
N GLY A 433 63.25 -10.75 12.29
CA GLY A 433 64.36 -11.07 13.21
C GLY A 433 65.02 -9.90 13.96
N GLY A 434 64.51 -8.67 13.88
CA GLY A 434 65.09 -7.48 14.55
C GLY A 434 64.54 -7.11 15.96
N THR A 435 65.15 -6.08 16.59
CA THR A 435 64.82 -5.52 17.93
C THR A 435 65.14 -4.01 18.04
N CYS A 436 64.72 -3.32 19.13
CA CYS A 436 64.66 -1.84 19.23
C CYS A 436 65.16 -1.25 20.61
N VAL A 437 65.41 0.08 20.72
CA VAL A 437 66.30 0.71 21.77
C VAL A 437 65.75 2.05 22.40
N SER A 438 66.13 2.40 23.65
CA SER A 438 65.61 3.56 24.46
C SER A 438 66.58 4.24 25.48
N HIS A 439 66.21 5.42 26.03
CA HIS A 439 66.99 6.28 26.98
C HIS A 439 66.13 7.28 27.85
N GLN A 440 66.72 8.03 28.82
CA GLN A 440 66.02 8.91 29.82
C GLN A 440 66.43 10.42 29.79
N ARG A 441 65.66 11.34 30.42
CA ARG A 441 65.72 12.83 30.34
C ARG A 441 65.36 13.54 31.68
N THR A 442 65.88 14.74 32.05
CA THR A 442 65.71 15.39 33.39
C THR A 442 65.58 16.95 33.38
N CYS A 443 64.82 17.56 34.33
CA CYS A 443 64.49 19.02 34.41
C CYS A 443 65.28 19.83 35.47
N SER A 444 65.71 21.06 35.14
CA SER A 444 66.20 22.06 36.10
C SER A 444 65.74 23.49 35.75
N ASN A 445 65.10 24.18 36.71
CA ASN A 445 64.61 25.57 36.66
C ASN A 445 64.16 26.09 35.27
N GLY A 446 63.38 25.29 34.52
CA GLY A 446 62.84 25.63 33.19
C GLY A 446 63.37 24.80 32.00
N VAL A 447 64.48 24.07 32.14
CA VAL A 447 65.16 23.37 31.01
C VAL A 447 65.22 21.84 31.21
N LEU A 448 64.99 21.04 30.15
CA LEU A 448 64.94 19.56 30.19
C LEU A 448 65.96 18.87 29.24
N SER A 449 66.88 18.06 29.79
CA SER A 449 67.99 17.39 29.08
C SER A 449 67.59 16.23 28.15
N GLY A 450 68.40 15.90 27.13
CA GLY A 450 68.30 14.70 26.27
C GLY A 450 67.69 14.89 24.87
N ASN A 451 67.72 13.84 24.02
CA ASN A 451 67.38 13.95 22.58
C ASN A 451 66.66 12.73 21.94
N TYR A 452 66.19 11.73 22.70
CA TYR A 452 65.36 10.63 22.17
C TYR A 452 63.89 11.06 22.11
N ASN A 453 63.16 10.66 21.06
CA ASN A 453 61.91 11.32 20.65
C ASN A 453 60.68 10.41 20.42
N TYR A 454 60.81 9.07 20.42
CA TYR A 454 59.71 8.13 20.08
C TYR A 454 59.28 7.21 21.24
N GLY A 455 58.34 6.28 21.00
CA GLY A 455 57.71 5.44 22.04
C GLY A 455 57.69 3.89 21.88
N THR A 456 57.70 3.30 20.67
CA THR A 456 57.36 1.86 20.41
C THR A 456 57.89 1.32 19.04
N CYS A 457 57.95 -0.02 18.75
CA CYS A 457 58.61 -0.64 17.53
C CYS A 457 58.35 -2.18 17.19
N GLU A 458 58.31 -2.68 15.89
CA GLU A 458 57.85 -4.07 15.40
C GLU A 458 58.52 -4.77 14.11
N VAL A 459 58.10 -5.99 13.58
CA VAL A 459 58.85 -7.04 12.69
C VAL A 459 58.06 -7.98 11.62
N GLY A 460 58.67 -8.79 10.64
CA GLY A 460 58.10 -9.49 9.37
C GLY A 460 58.19 -11.08 8.99
N ALA A 461 58.27 -11.60 7.69
CA ALA A 461 58.04 -13.05 7.17
C ALA A 461 58.68 -13.66 5.79
N ALA A 462 58.28 -14.86 5.17
CA ALA A 462 58.96 -15.72 4.06
C ALA A 462 58.13 -16.59 2.93
N ALA A 463 58.69 -17.53 2.06
CA ALA A 463 58.21 -18.01 0.65
C ALA A 463 58.23 -19.56 0.10
N SER A 464 58.07 -19.89 -1.25
CA SER A 464 57.66 -21.24 -1.91
C SER A 464 58.13 -21.70 -3.39
N CYS A 465 57.71 -22.88 -3.99
CA CYS A 465 58.23 -23.61 -5.23
C CYS A 465 57.23 -24.00 -6.43
N LEU A 466 57.66 -24.72 -7.53
CA LEU A 466 56.85 -25.21 -8.72
C LEU A 466 57.40 -26.49 -9.48
N PHE A 467 56.56 -27.36 -10.11
CA PHE A 467 56.92 -28.41 -11.13
C PHE A 467 55.75 -28.87 -12.05
N ASN A 468 56.08 -29.29 -13.29
CA ASN A 468 55.16 -29.80 -14.35
C ASN A 468 53.82 -29.04 -14.50
N GLY A 469 53.86 -27.72 -14.37
CA GLY A 469 52.69 -26.83 -14.46
C GLY A 469 51.97 -26.51 -13.15
N GLN A 470 52.44 -27.00 -11.99
CA GLN A 470 51.79 -26.82 -10.69
C GLN A 470 52.71 -26.20 -9.62
N THR A 471 52.16 -25.29 -8.81
CA THR A 471 52.87 -24.62 -7.71
C THR A 471 52.85 -25.48 -6.45
N ILE A 472 54.01 -25.64 -5.80
CA ILE A 472 54.23 -26.53 -4.67
C ILE A 472 54.72 -25.70 -3.49
N ALA A 473 53.94 -25.64 -2.41
CA ALA A 473 54.30 -24.91 -1.20
C ALA A 473 55.46 -25.57 -0.43
N HIS A 474 56.18 -24.79 0.39
CA HIS A 474 57.26 -25.26 1.24
C HIS A 474 56.78 -26.46 2.11
N GLY A 475 57.24 -27.67 1.77
CA GLY A 475 56.90 -28.94 2.45
C GLY A 475 56.14 -30.02 1.64
N GLN A 476 55.80 -29.81 0.36
CA GLN A 476 54.86 -30.69 -0.41
C GLN A 476 55.53 -31.57 -1.51
N ARG A 477 54.83 -32.58 -2.10
CA ARG A 477 55.39 -33.70 -2.93
C ARG A 477 54.67 -34.04 -4.27
N VAL A 478 55.31 -34.79 -5.19
CA VAL A 478 54.79 -35.22 -6.54
C VAL A 478 55.54 -36.41 -7.23
N THR A 479 54.95 -37.13 -8.21
CA THR A 479 55.45 -38.43 -8.82
C THR A 479 55.74 -38.36 -10.35
N ALA A 480 56.62 -39.22 -10.93
CA ALA A 480 56.96 -39.28 -12.38
C ALA A 480 57.52 -40.66 -12.89
N PHE A 481 57.58 -40.92 -14.22
CA PHE A 481 57.98 -42.20 -14.87
C PHE A 481 59.27 -42.11 -15.74
N GLN A 482 59.78 -43.26 -16.21
CA GLN A 482 61.10 -43.38 -16.90
C GLN A 482 61.08 -43.44 -18.45
N SER A 483 60.15 -44.15 -19.10
CA SER A 483 60.10 -44.31 -20.58
C SER A 483 58.70 -44.70 -21.07
N ALA A 484 58.46 -44.74 -22.39
CA ALA A 484 57.11 -44.59 -22.97
C ALA A 484 56.59 -45.61 -24.03
N ASN A 485 57.33 -46.67 -24.40
CA ASN A 485 56.80 -47.79 -25.22
C ASN A 485 57.80 -48.97 -25.24
N VAL A 486 57.32 -50.19 -25.54
CA VAL A 486 58.13 -51.43 -25.53
C VAL A 486 57.67 -52.45 -26.60
N ALA A 487 58.47 -53.49 -26.86
CA ALA A 487 58.20 -54.51 -27.89
C ALA A 487 57.33 -55.68 -27.39
N TYR A 488 57.07 -56.68 -28.25
CA TYR A 488 56.26 -57.87 -27.98
C TYR A 488 56.87 -58.77 -26.88
N GLY A 489 56.66 -58.38 -25.61
CA GLY A 489 57.07 -59.14 -24.40
C GLY A 489 57.68 -58.36 -23.22
N ALA A 490 57.44 -57.05 -23.02
CA ALA A 490 58.15 -56.22 -21.99
C ALA A 490 57.28 -55.18 -21.21
N THR A 491 57.86 -54.45 -20.22
CA THR A 491 57.18 -53.59 -19.20
C THR A 491 57.96 -52.30 -18.77
N CYS A 492 57.41 -51.41 -17.88
CA CYS A 492 57.85 -49.99 -17.62
C CYS A 492 57.83 -49.52 -16.09
N ASN A 493 58.54 -48.42 -15.66
CA ASN A 493 58.87 -48.02 -14.23
C ASN A 493 58.70 -46.50 -13.78
N SER A 494 58.73 -46.16 -12.45
CA SER A 494 58.46 -44.78 -11.84
C SER A 494 59.08 -44.38 -10.44
N GLN A 495 58.97 -43.10 -9.97
CA GLN A 495 59.45 -42.53 -8.64
C GLN A 495 58.77 -41.19 -8.13
N GLU A 496 59.17 -40.61 -6.97
CA GLU A 496 58.61 -39.38 -6.29
C GLU A 496 59.59 -38.16 -6.04
N ARG A 497 59.10 -36.97 -5.60
CA ARG A 497 59.77 -35.61 -5.50
C ARG A 497 59.25 -34.70 -4.35
N VAL A 498 60.01 -33.71 -3.80
CA VAL A 498 59.63 -32.86 -2.61
C VAL A 498 60.12 -31.38 -2.64
N CYS A 499 59.36 -30.38 -2.12
CA CYS A 499 59.69 -28.93 -2.08
C CYS A 499 60.13 -28.36 -0.71
N THR A 500 61.14 -27.49 -0.69
CA THR A 500 61.61 -26.73 0.50
C THR A 500 62.01 -25.30 0.11
N ASN A 501 61.38 -24.28 0.72
CA ASN A 501 61.68 -22.83 0.62
C ASN A 501 62.16 -22.30 -0.75
N GLY A 502 61.59 -22.81 -1.86
CA GLY A 502 61.94 -22.41 -3.24
C GLY A 502 62.43 -23.53 -4.17
N SER A 503 62.93 -24.67 -3.66
CA SER A 503 63.55 -25.73 -4.48
C SER A 503 62.86 -27.10 -4.37
N LEU A 504 62.87 -27.92 -5.45
CA LEU A 504 62.15 -29.20 -5.57
C LEU A 504 63.03 -30.39 -6.03
N SER A 505 63.18 -31.42 -5.20
CA SER A 505 64.08 -32.59 -5.41
C SER A 505 63.59 -33.62 -6.45
N GLY A 506 64.50 -34.38 -7.09
CA GLY A 506 64.21 -35.56 -7.95
C GLY A 506 64.45 -35.37 -9.47
N ASN A 507 64.43 -36.47 -10.26
CA ASN A 507 64.93 -36.47 -11.66
C ASN A 507 64.15 -37.24 -12.77
N TYR A 508 63.10 -38.05 -12.51
CA TYR A 508 62.29 -38.68 -13.58
C TYR A 508 61.35 -37.67 -14.28
N THR A 509 60.92 -37.99 -15.52
CA THR A 509 60.34 -37.00 -16.47
C THR A 509 59.11 -37.43 -17.31
N ALA A 510 58.71 -38.72 -17.36
CA ALA A 510 57.73 -39.27 -18.34
C ALA A 510 56.42 -39.83 -17.70
N GLY A 511 55.57 -40.56 -18.49
CA GLY A 511 54.19 -40.97 -18.10
C GLY A 511 53.51 -42.36 -18.44
N SER A 512 53.72 -43.12 -19.56
CA SER A 512 52.86 -44.32 -19.98
C SER A 512 53.35 -45.22 -21.21
N CYS A 513 52.84 -46.46 -21.59
CA CYS A 513 53.36 -47.51 -22.62
C CYS A 513 52.36 -48.52 -23.41
N THR A 514 52.68 -49.20 -24.60
CA THR A 514 51.85 -50.19 -25.49
C THR A 514 52.57 -51.23 -26.52
N VAL A 515 51.89 -52.16 -27.33
CA VAL A 515 52.40 -53.41 -28.13
C VAL A 515 51.59 -53.93 -29.47
N ASN A 516 52.01 -54.94 -30.36
CA ASN A 516 51.45 -55.42 -31.74
C ASN A 516 51.60 -56.97 -32.27
N GLN A 517 51.05 -57.49 -33.46
CA GLN A 517 50.97 -58.95 -34.02
C GLN A 517 50.78 -59.32 -35.62
N PRO A 518 50.65 -60.62 -36.19
CA PRO A 518 50.89 -61.13 -37.66
C PRO A 518 49.83 -61.99 -38.59
N ASN A 519 50.20 -62.94 -39.56
CA ASN A 519 49.58 -63.29 -40.96
C ASN A 519 49.18 -64.77 -41.52
N SER A 520 48.57 -64.97 -42.76
CA SER A 520 47.98 -66.26 -43.41
C SER A 520 47.79 -66.44 -45.01
N CYS A 521 47.00 -67.42 -45.60
CA CYS A 521 46.77 -67.78 -47.08
C CYS A 521 45.31 -67.54 -47.69
N THR A 522 45.02 -67.80 -49.00
CA THR A 522 43.66 -67.68 -49.66
C THR A 522 43.30 -68.68 -50.82
N PHE A 523 42.02 -69.06 -51.02
CA PHE A 523 41.46 -69.77 -52.22
C PHE A 523 39.96 -69.47 -52.46
N ASN A 524 39.50 -69.29 -53.72
CA ASN A 524 38.10 -68.98 -54.10
C ASN A 524 37.38 -67.96 -53.17
N GLY A 525 38.10 -66.91 -52.76
CA GLY A 525 37.61 -65.86 -51.87
C GLY A 525 37.69 -66.16 -50.36
N GLN A 526 38.00 -67.39 -49.95
CA GLN A 526 38.15 -67.78 -48.54
C GLN A 526 39.62 -67.73 -48.09
N THR A 527 39.88 -67.09 -46.96
CA THR A 527 41.19 -67.12 -46.29
C THR A 527 41.39 -68.49 -45.64
N ILE A 528 42.50 -69.15 -45.98
CA ILE A 528 42.86 -70.47 -45.44
C ILE A 528 44.04 -70.28 -44.49
N ALA A 529 43.88 -70.68 -43.23
CA ALA A 529 44.95 -70.62 -42.24
C ALA A 529 46.07 -71.63 -42.57
N HIS A 530 47.28 -71.35 -42.07
CA HIS A 530 48.44 -72.25 -42.22
C HIS A 530 48.08 -73.68 -41.81
N ASN A 531 48.29 -74.64 -42.72
CA ASN A 531 48.04 -76.08 -42.56
C ASN A 531 46.55 -76.51 -42.59
N GLN A 532 45.75 -75.95 -43.52
CA GLN A 532 44.33 -76.32 -43.72
C GLN A 532 44.00 -76.69 -45.18
N ASN A 533 42.89 -77.42 -45.38
CA ASN A 533 42.48 -78.04 -46.66
C ASN A 533 41.15 -77.50 -47.25
N VAL A 534 40.93 -77.68 -48.56
CA VAL A 534 39.70 -77.29 -49.28
C VAL A 534 39.39 -78.20 -50.50
N THR A 535 38.12 -78.31 -50.91
CA THR A 535 37.62 -79.17 -52.01
C THR A 535 37.31 -78.35 -53.27
N ALA A 536 37.48 -78.93 -54.47
CA ALA A 536 37.24 -78.29 -55.78
C ALA A 536 36.66 -79.29 -56.83
N PHE A 537 36.02 -78.77 -57.88
CA PHE A 537 35.24 -79.50 -58.89
C PHE A 537 35.77 -79.30 -60.32
N LEU A 538 35.39 -80.20 -61.23
CA LEU A 538 35.84 -80.21 -62.63
C LEU A 538 35.04 -79.26 -63.56
N ALA A 539 33.75 -79.06 -63.30
CA ALA A 539 32.85 -78.21 -64.09
C ALA A 539 31.76 -77.61 -63.17
N SER A 540 31.05 -76.57 -63.65
CA SER A 540 30.15 -75.76 -62.82
C SER A 540 28.64 -75.99 -63.02
N SER A 541 28.17 -76.64 -64.08
CA SER A 541 26.74 -76.98 -64.25
C SER A 541 26.47 -78.08 -65.30
N VAL A 542 25.26 -78.66 -65.20
CA VAL A 542 24.69 -79.70 -66.09
C VAL A 542 23.16 -79.49 -66.26
N ALA A 543 22.56 -80.13 -67.27
CA ALA A 543 21.12 -80.00 -67.57
C ALA A 543 20.21 -80.72 -66.54
N TYR A 544 18.91 -80.43 -66.56
CA TYR A 544 17.90 -81.07 -65.68
C TYR A 544 17.92 -82.60 -65.85
N GLY A 545 18.45 -83.31 -64.85
CA GLY A 545 18.65 -84.77 -64.87
C GLY A 545 20.09 -85.25 -65.10
N SER A 546 21.11 -84.66 -64.48
CA SER A 546 22.54 -85.03 -64.64
C SER A 546 23.39 -84.79 -63.37
N THR A 547 24.69 -85.17 -63.37
CA THR A 547 25.55 -85.32 -62.14
C THR A 547 27.02 -84.81 -62.33
N CYS A 548 27.81 -84.63 -61.24
CA CYS A 548 29.11 -83.91 -61.21
C CYS A 548 30.29 -84.58 -60.42
N THR A 549 31.53 -84.04 -60.46
CA THR A 549 32.81 -84.67 -59.99
C THR A 549 33.86 -83.72 -59.32
N SER A 550 34.73 -84.19 -58.39
CA SER A 550 35.61 -83.34 -57.50
C SER A 550 37.00 -83.90 -57.01
N GLN A 551 37.84 -83.06 -56.35
CA GLN A 551 39.13 -83.35 -55.64
C GLN A 551 39.40 -82.42 -54.42
N ALA A 552 40.55 -82.54 -53.72
CA ALA A 552 40.99 -81.65 -52.60
C ALA A 552 42.37 -80.92 -52.80
N ARG A 553 42.70 -79.94 -51.91
CA ARG A 553 43.83 -78.96 -51.96
C ARG A 553 44.26 -78.49 -50.53
N THR A 554 45.48 -77.96 -50.31
CA THR A 554 46.08 -77.61 -48.96
C THR A 554 46.90 -76.31 -48.93
N CYS A 555 46.86 -75.51 -47.84
CA CYS A 555 47.66 -74.27 -47.61
C CYS A 555 48.88 -74.45 -46.69
N ASN A 556 50.03 -73.85 -47.06
CA ASN A 556 51.22 -73.70 -46.22
C ASN A 556 51.80 -72.27 -46.37
N ASN A 557 51.89 -71.54 -45.25
CA ASN A 557 52.49 -70.20 -45.10
C ASN A 557 52.41 -69.25 -46.32
N GLY A 558 51.20 -69.10 -46.89
CA GLY A 558 50.89 -68.24 -48.04
C GLY A 558 50.48 -68.96 -49.34
N THR A 559 50.80 -70.25 -49.52
CA THR A 559 50.71 -70.95 -50.82
C THR A 559 49.81 -72.19 -50.77
N LEU A 560 49.11 -72.53 -51.88
CA LEU A 560 48.09 -73.60 -51.93
C LEU A 560 48.31 -74.66 -53.05
N SER A 561 48.31 -75.95 -52.70
CA SER A 561 48.51 -77.09 -53.65
C SER A 561 47.29 -77.38 -54.55
N GLY A 562 47.47 -78.13 -55.66
CA GLY A 562 46.39 -78.72 -56.47
C GLY A 562 46.12 -78.10 -57.86
N GLN A 563 45.12 -78.64 -58.59
CA GLN A 563 44.80 -78.25 -59.99
C GLN A 563 43.33 -77.85 -60.25
N TYR A 564 42.31 -78.57 -59.76
CA TYR A 564 40.91 -78.20 -60.04
C TYR A 564 40.56 -76.80 -59.48
N THR A 565 39.61 -76.13 -60.14
CA THR A 565 39.35 -74.68 -60.01
C THR A 565 37.94 -74.32 -59.52
N PHE A 566 36.91 -75.07 -59.88
CA PHE A 566 35.52 -74.71 -59.56
C PHE A 566 35.17 -75.07 -58.10
N GLY A 567 34.30 -74.26 -57.47
CA GLY A 567 33.87 -74.50 -56.08
C GLY A 567 32.63 -75.39 -55.92
N SER A 568 31.85 -75.61 -56.99
CA SER A 568 30.57 -76.32 -56.97
C SER A 568 30.13 -76.71 -58.39
N CYS A 569 29.04 -77.48 -58.49
CA CYS A 569 28.39 -77.87 -59.75
C CYS A 569 26.86 -78.03 -59.54
N VAL A 570 26.03 -77.61 -60.49
CA VAL A 570 24.54 -77.55 -60.33
C VAL A 570 23.74 -78.10 -61.51
N VAL A 571 22.47 -78.46 -61.26
CA VAL A 571 21.52 -79.11 -62.19
C VAL A 571 20.38 -78.14 -62.55
N GLY A 572 19.91 -78.12 -63.81
CA GLY A 572 18.84 -77.22 -64.30
C GLY A 572 17.42 -77.45 -63.74
N ALA A 573 16.45 -76.57 -64.07
CA ALA A 573 15.11 -76.49 -63.42
C ALA A 573 13.93 -76.19 -64.41
N PRO A 574 12.66 -76.52 -64.05
CA PRO A 574 11.46 -76.35 -64.90
C PRO A 574 10.87 -74.93 -64.96
N ARG A 575 9.88 -74.69 -65.85
CA ARG A 575 9.35 -73.34 -66.16
C ARG A 575 8.20 -72.90 -65.23
N SER A 576 8.07 -71.59 -65.06
CA SER A 576 7.04 -70.93 -64.25
C SER A 576 6.10 -70.08 -65.11
N CYS A 577 4.89 -69.82 -64.60
CA CYS A 577 3.88 -68.94 -65.19
C CYS A 577 4.00 -67.51 -64.65
N THR A 578 3.35 -66.53 -65.31
CA THR A 578 3.29 -65.14 -64.84
C THR A 578 1.85 -64.63 -64.75
N PHE A 579 1.49 -63.97 -63.65
CA PHE A 579 0.18 -63.34 -63.43
C PHE A 579 0.36 -61.97 -62.77
N ASN A 580 -0.07 -60.89 -63.44
CA ASN A 580 0.07 -59.51 -62.95
C ASN A 580 1.49 -59.17 -62.42
N GLY A 581 2.52 -59.63 -63.12
CA GLY A 581 3.93 -59.45 -62.74
C GLY A 581 4.47 -60.41 -61.68
N GLN A 582 3.62 -61.20 -61.02
CA GLN A 582 4.05 -62.25 -60.09
C GLN A 582 4.36 -63.55 -60.84
N THR A 583 5.46 -64.21 -60.47
CA THR A 583 5.83 -65.54 -60.97
C THR A 583 5.13 -66.61 -60.13
N VAL A 584 4.29 -67.43 -60.77
CA VAL A 584 3.66 -68.61 -60.15
C VAL A 584 4.46 -69.83 -60.60
N THR A 585 5.11 -70.54 -59.70
CA THR A 585 5.96 -71.68 -60.11
C THR A 585 5.12 -72.92 -60.45
N HIS A 586 5.72 -73.90 -61.12
CA HIS A 586 5.01 -75.11 -61.55
C HIS A 586 4.32 -75.82 -60.37
N ASN A 587 3.04 -76.15 -60.56
CA ASN A 587 2.09 -76.72 -59.60
C ASN A 587 1.68 -75.81 -58.44
N GLN A 588 2.16 -74.56 -58.39
CA GLN A 588 1.59 -73.55 -57.49
C GLN A 588 0.26 -73.00 -58.01
N LYS A 589 -0.51 -72.44 -57.08
CA LYS A 589 -1.80 -71.82 -57.32
C LYS A 589 -1.80 -70.36 -56.88
N ILE A 590 -2.66 -69.55 -57.49
CA ILE A 590 -2.87 -68.14 -57.16
C ILE A 590 -4.37 -67.81 -57.16
N ILE A 591 -4.80 -66.96 -56.23
CA ILE A 591 -6.17 -66.45 -56.21
C ILE A 591 -6.26 -65.24 -57.15
N ALA A 592 -7.28 -65.22 -58.01
CA ALA A 592 -7.61 -64.12 -58.89
C ALA A 592 -9.03 -63.62 -58.63
N TYR A 593 -9.30 -62.34 -58.91
CA TYR A 593 -10.56 -61.66 -58.65
C TYR A 593 -11.25 -61.21 -59.94
N GLN A 594 -12.59 -61.13 -59.89
CA GLN A 594 -13.43 -60.76 -61.03
C GLN A 594 -13.38 -59.25 -61.36
N SER A 595 -13.09 -58.41 -60.37
CA SER A 595 -12.97 -56.95 -60.48
C SER A 595 -11.80 -56.45 -59.62
N ALA A 596 -11.27 -55.26 -59.92
CA ALA A 596 -10.31 -54.58 -59.08
C ALA A 596 -10.95 -53.91 -57.84
N SER A 597 -12.26 -53.61 -57.86
CA SER A 597 -12.98 -53.05 -56.73
C SER A 597 -14.49 -53.29 -56.75
N VAL A 598 -15.13 -53.11 -55.59
CA VAL A 598 -16.60 -53.17 -55.38
C VAL A 598 -17.06 -52.04 -54.45
N ALA A 599 -18.36 -51.74 -54.44
CA ALA A 599 -18.93 -50.68 -53.60
C ALA A 599 -18.90 -51.02 -52.10
N TYR A 600 -18.98 -50.00 -51.24
CA TYR A 600 -19.10 -50.18 -49.78
C TYR A 600 -20.27 -51.12 -49.43
N GLY A 601 -20.00 -52.12 -48.58
CA GLY A 601 -20.97 -53.16 -48.21
C GLY A 601 -21.10 -54.33 -49.20
N SER A 602 -20.33 -54.35 -50.30
CA SER A 602 -20.27 -55.46 -51.25
C SER A 602 -19.06 -56.39 -51.01
N THR A 603 -19.15 -57.64 -51.46
CA THR A 603 -18.08 -58.65 -51.33
C THR A 603 -17.40 -58.92 -52.67
N CYS A 604 -16.08 -59.14 -52.67
CA CYS A 604 -15.29 -59.46 -53.85
C CYS A 604 -15.38 -60.95 -54.26
N THR A 605 -15.81 -61.24 -55.49
CA THR A 605 -15.74 -62.59 -56.09
C THR A 605 -14.31 -62.95 -56.50
N SER A 606 -13.91 -64.20 -56.22
CA SER A 606 -12.57 -64.72 -56.52
C SER A 606 -12.60 -66.19 -56.95
N GLN A 607 -11.53 -66.65 -57.61
CA GLN A 607 -11.32 -68.03 -58.00
C GLN A 607 -9.83 -68.42 -57.97
N GLU A 608 -9.56 -69.72 -57.91
CA GLU A 608 -8.21 -70.28 -57.84
C GLU A 608 -7.67 -70.63 -59.25
N ARG A 609 -6.42 -70.27 -59.56
CA ARG A 609 -5.73 -70.50 -60.84
C ARG A 609 -4.45 -71.29 -60.61
N THR A 610 -4.20 -72.36 -61.38
CA THR A 610 -3.04 -73.28 -61.18
C THR A 610 -2.05 -73.21 -62.35
N CYS A 611 -0.74 -73.25 -62.07
CA CYS A 611 0.33 -73.19 -63.07
C CYS A 611 0.84 -74.59 -63.47
N SER A 612 0.86 -74.92 -64.76
CA SER A 612 1.52 -76.12 -65.31
C SER A 612 2.49 -75.76 -66.44
N ASP A 613 3.79 -76.03 -66.23
CA ASP A 613 4.94 -75.70 -67.11
C ASP A 613 4.77 -74.41 -67.96
N GLY A 614 4.46 -73.29 -67.30
CA GLY A 614 4.29 -71.97 -67.94
C GLY A 614 2.86 -71.59 -68.35
N THR A 615 1.88 -72.49 -68.27
CA THR A 615 0.46 -72.22 -68.57
C THR A 615 -0.40 -72.12 -67.30
N LEU A 616 -1.23 -71.07 -67.18
CA LEU A 616 -2.01 -70.75 -65.96
C LEU A 616 -3.53 -70.87 -66.19
N SER A 617 -4.19 -71.84 -65.54
CA SER A 617 -5.63 -72.12 -65.72
C SER A 617 -6.55 -70.97 -65.27
N GLY A 618 -7.79 -70.91 -65.78
CA GLY A 618 -8.82 -69.93 -65.39
C GLY A 618 -8.82 -68.61 -66.16
N ASN A 619 -9.84 -67.76 -65.93
CA ASN A 619 -10.11 -66.54 -66.69
C ASN A 619 -10.07 -65.20 -65.89
N TYR A 620 -10.25 -65.20 -64.57
CA TYR A 620 -10.22 -63.97 -63.76
C TYR A 620 -8.84 -63.28 -63.84
N THR A 621 -8.84 -61.96 -63.95
CA THR A 621 -7.70 -61.14 -64.39
C THR A 621 -7.06 -60.31 -63.30
N HIS A 622 -7.74 -60.01 -62.19
CA HIS A 622 -7.22 -59.10 -61.16
C HIS A 622 -6.51 -59.87 -60.03
N ALA A 623 -5.36 -59.37 -59.55
CA ALA A 623 -4.62 -59.97 -58.42
C ALA A 623 -5.16 -59.56 -57.04
N SER A 624 -6.00 -58.52 -57.00
CA SER A 624 -6.66 -58.03 -55.78
C SER A 624 -8.01 -57.40 -56.13
N CYS A 625 -8.89 -57.32 -55.15
CA CYS A 625 -10.14 -56.58 -55.20
C CYS A 625 -10.30 -55.81 -53.90
N VAL A 626 -10.64 -54.52 -53.99
CA VAL A 626 -10.86 -53.66 -52.81
C VAL A 626 -12.33 -53.27 -52.66
N VAL A 627 -12.85 -53.37 -51.43
CA VAL A 627 -14.14 -52.79 -51.08
C VAL A 627 -13.93 -51.30 -50.86
N ASN A 628 -14.65 -50.45 -51.58
CA ASN A 628 -14.56 -49.00 -51.43
C ASN A 628 -14.98 -48.58 -50.01
N VAL A 629 -14.22 -47.66 -49.41
CA VAL A 629 -14.53 -47.10 -48.09
C VAL A 629 -15.79 -46.23 -48.12
N ALA A 630 -16.52 -46.18 -47.01
CA ALA A 630 -17.72 -45.37 -46.88
C ALA A 630 -17.44 -43.87 -46.98
N ALA A 631 -18.36 -43.12 -47.59
CA ALA A 631 -18.26 -41.68 -47.73
C ALA A 631 -18.37 -40.96 -46.38
N SER A 632 -17.52 -39.96 -46.19
CA SER A 632 -17.59 -39.04 -45.05
C SER A 632 -18.53 -37.86 -45.37
N CYS A 633 -19.15 -37.31 -44.34
CA CYS A 633 -20.03 -36.14 -44.44
C CYS A 633 -19.24 -34.84 -44.22
N SER A 634 -19.81 -33.69 -44.61
CA SER A 634 -19.28 -32.37 -44.28
C SER A 634 -20.26 -31.61 -43.39
N PHE A 635 -19.76 -30.95 -42.34
CA PHE A 635 -20.54 -30.10 -41.45
C PHE A 635 -19.74 -28.84 -41.10
N ASN A 636 -20.19 -27.67 -41.58
CA ASN A 636 -19.55 -26.37 -41.35
C ASN A 636 -18.02 -26.37 -41.61
N GLY A 637 -17.58 -27.05 -42.67
CA GLY A 637 -16.16 -27.18 -43.04
C GLY A 637 -15.38 -28.29 -42.33
N GLN A 638 -15.99 -29.01 -41.39
CA GLN A 638 -15.38 -30.19 -40.76
C GLN A 638 -15.86 -31.49 -41.42
N THR A 639 -14.93 -32.41 -41.66
CA THR A 639 -15.21 -33.76 -42.18
C THR A 639 -15.65 -34.67 -41.04
N VAL A 640 -16.82 -35.30 -41.19
CA VAL A 640 -17.38 -36.28 -40.24
C VAL A 640 -17.29 -37.66 -40.88
N ALA A 641 -16.44 -38.54 -40.33
CA ALA A 641 -16.29 -39.90 -40.84
C ALA A 641 -17.60 -40.70 -40.75
N HIS A 642 -17.79 -41.71 -41.60
CA HIS A 642 -18.94 -42.61 -41.49
C HIS A 642 -18.98 -43.28 -40.10
N GLY A 643 -20.16 -43.35 -39.50
CA GLY A 643 -20.38 -43.86 -38.13
C GLY A 643 -20.07 -42.84 -37.04
N ALA A 644 -19.21 -41.84 -37.31
CA ALA A 644 -18.98 -40.74 -36.38
C ALA A 644 -20.19 -39.80 -36.28
N SER A 645 -20.28 -39.10 -35.16
CA SER A 645 -21.32 -38.12 -34.88
C SER A 645 -20.74 -36.79 -34.43
N VAL A 646 -21.42 -35.70 -34.76
CA VAL A 646 -21.10 -34.33 -34.32
C VAL A 646 -22.30 -33.67 -33.65
N THR A 647 -22.05 -32.76 -32.72
CA THR A 647 -23.10 -31.93 -32.12
C THR A 647 -23.40 -30.75 -33.03
N GLY A 648 -24.64 -30.65 -33.49
CA GLY A 648 -25.18 -29.46 -34.17
C GLY A 648 -26.11 -28.68 -33.25
N TYR A 649 -26.14 -27.36 -33.38
CA TYR A 649 -27.03 -26.45 -32.64
C TYR A 649 -28.12 -25.86 -33.54
N ALA A 650 -29.28 -25.58 -32.96
CA ALA A 650 -30.41 -25.00 -33.70
C ALA A 650 -30.19 -23.54 -34.12
N THR A 651 -29.41 -22.78 -33.35
CA THR A 651 -29.03 -21.39 -33.61
C THR A 651 -27.53 -21.19 -33.33
N SER A 652 -26.94 -20.12 -33.89
CA SER A 652 -25.57 -19.71 -33.58
C SER A 652 -25.44 -18.95 -32.25
N SER A 653 -26.55 -18.45 -31.71
CA SER A 653 -26.61 -17.82 -30.39
C SER A 653 -28.00 -17.90 -29.76
N VAL A 654 -28.06 -17.67 -28.45
CA VAL A 654 -29.31 -17.55 -27.66
C VAL A 654 -29.19 -16.42 -26.62
N PRO A 655 -30.29 -15.81 -26.15
CA PRO A 655 -30.26 -14.75 -25.14
C PRO A 655 -29.67 -15.21 -23.79
N TYR A 656 -29.12 -14.28 -23.01
CA TYR A 656 -28.71 -14.52 -21.61
C TYR A 656 -29.79 -15.28 -20.81
N GLY A 657 -29.36 -16.30 -20.05
CA GLY A 657 -30.24 -17.17 -19.28
C GLY A 657 -30.91 -18.31 -20.09
N SER A 658 -30.75 -18.34 -21.41
CA SER A 658 -31.24 -19.43 -22.27
C SER A 658 -30.19 -20.52 -22.47
N THR A 659 -30.63 -21.76 -22.67
CA THR A 659 -29.75 -22.89 -23.00
C THR A 659 -29.72 -23.14 -24.50
N CYS A 660 -28.52 -23.32 -25.07
CA CYS A 660 -28.34 -23.73 -26.47
C CYS A 660 -28.91 -25.13 -26.72
N SER A 661 -30.00 -25.24 -27.49
CA SER A 661 -30.56 -26.54 -27.90
C SER A 661 -29.63 -27.23 -28.91
N ALA A 662 -29.26 -28.47 -28.61
CA ALA A 662 -28.24 -29.24 -29.30
C ALA A 662 -28.77 -30.62 -29.74
N GLN A 663 -28.34 -31.06 -30.92
CA GLN A 663 -28.72 -32.33 -31.55
C GLN A 663 -27.46 -33.09 -31.96
N THR A 664 -27.38 -34.37 -31.57
CA THR A 664 -26.35 -35.28 -32.11
C THR A 664 -26.72 -35.65 -33.54
N ARG A 665 -25.80 -35.42 -34.49
CA ARG A 665 -25.94 -35.66 -35.92
C ARG A 665 -24.93 -36.72 -36.36
N THR A 666 -25.40 -37.84 -36.90
CA THR A 666 -24.57 -39.02 -37.24
C THR A 666 -24.38 -39.14 -38.75
N CYS A 667 -23.17 -39.47 -39.19
CA CYS A 667 -22.85 -39.61 -40.61
C CYS A 667 -23.08 -41.03 -41.12
N ASN A 668 -24.10 -41.23 -41.96
CA ASN A 668 -24.36 -42.48 -42.67
C ASN A 668 -23.98 -42.34 -44.16
N ASN A 669 -22.82 -42.91 -44.54
CA ASN A 669 -22.30 -42.98 -45.91
C ASN A 669 -22.51 -41.67 -46.72
N GLY A 670 -21.92 -40.57 -46.27
CA GLY A 670 -22.02 -39.23 -46.88
C GLY A 670 -23.26 -38.41 -46.47
N THR A 671 -24.28 -39.02 -45.85
CA THR A 671 -25.51 -38.34 -45.41
C THR A 671 -25.50 -38.08 -43.89
N LEU A 672 -25.60 -36.81 -43.47
CA LEU A 672 -25.56 -36.40 -42.05
C LEU A 672 -26.96 -36.22 -41.46
N SER A 673 -27.37 -37.10 -40.53
CA SER A 673 -28.71 -37.07 -39.91
C SER A 673 -29.00 -35.78 -39.13
N GLY A 674 -30.27 -35.47 -38.89
CA GLY A 674 -30.71 -34.28 -38.15
C GLY A 674 -30.84 -33.01 -39.00
N THR A 675 -31.13 -31.87 -38.35
CA THR A 675 -31.41 -30.58 -39.01
C THR A 675 -30.64 -29.40 -38.39
N SER A 676 -30.21 -29.49 -37.12
CA SER A 676 -29.45 -28.43 -36.44
C SER A 676 -28.20 -28.02 -37.22
N ALA A 677 -28.17 -26.77 -37.68
CA ALA A 677 -27.27 -26.32 -38.75
C ALA A 677 -25.92 -25.78 -38.27
N TYR A 678 -25.80 -25.33 -37.02
CA TYR A 678 -24.62 -24.61 -36.54
C TYR A 678 -23.66 -25.52 -35.77
N SER A 679 -22.34 -25.35 -35.94
CA SER A 679 -21.30 -26.12 -35.22
C SER A 679 -21.03 -25.60 -33.80
N SER A 680 -21.52 -24.41 -33.46
CA SER A 680 -21.46 -23.83 -32.13
C SER A 680 -22.68 -22.95 -31.87
N CYS A 681 -22.98 -22.73 -30.59
CA CYS A 681 -23.98 -21.77 -30.12
C CYS A 681 -23.41 -21.00 -28.93
N SER A 682 -23.54 -19.67 -28.94
CA SER A 682 -23.11 -18.80 -27.83
C SER A 682 -24.30 -18.20 -27.09
N VAL A 683 -24.30 -18.31 -25.76
CA VAL A 683 -25.21 -17.53 -24.93
C VAL A 683 -24.72 -16.08 -24.92
N THR A 684 -25.58 -15.11 -25.22
CA THR A 684 -25.17 -13.71 -25.21
C THR A 684 -24.80 -13.25 -23.79
N PRO A 685 -23.76 -12.43 -23.59
CA PRO A 685 -23.43 -11.89 -22.29
C PRO A 685 -24.59 -11.08 -21.71
N ALA A 686 -24.77 -11.16 -20.39
CA ALA A 686 -25.77 -10.37 -19.69
C ALA A 686 -25.54 -8.86 -19.88
N ALA A 687 -26.61 -8.11 -20.13
CA ALA A 687 -26.54 -6.68 -20.31
C ALA A 687 -26.06 -5.98 -19.03
N SER A 688 -25.12 -5.05 -19.19
CA SER A 688 -24.71 -4.14 -18.12
C SER A 688 -25.70 -2.98 -18.01
N CYS A 689 -25.93 -2.51 -16.79
CA CYS A 689 -26.72 -1.32 -16.50
C CYS A 689 -25.83 -0.07 -16.60
N THR A 690 -26.43 1.13 -16.61
CA THR A 690 -25.72 2.39 -16.44
C THR A 690 -26.21 3.15 -15.21
N PHE A 691 -25.27 3.75 -14.46
CA PHE A 691 -25.55 4.57 -13.30
C PHE A 691 -24.61 5.78 -13.30
N ASN A 692 -25.17 7.00 -13.37
CA ASN A 692 -24.42 8.26 -13.42
C ASN A 692 -23.23 8.22 -14.42
N GLY A 693 -23.50 7.76 -15.65
CA GLY A 693 -22.51 7.66 -16.74
C GLY A 693 -21.52 6.49 -16.66
N ARG A 694 -21.51 5.71 -15.57
CA ARG A 694 -20.66 4.51 -15.44
C ARG A 694 -21.46 3.24 -15.73
N ALA A 695 -20.82 2.25 -16.35
CA ALA A 695 -21.38 0.91 -16.53
C ALA A 695 -21.33 0.12 -15.22
N VAL A 696 -22.38 -0.65 -14.94
CA VAL A 696 -22.50 -1.59 -13.81
C VAL A 696 -22.78 -2.96 -14.40
N ALA A 697 -21.84 -3.90 -14.22
CA ALA A 697 -21.97 -5.26 -14.75
C ALA A 697 -23.17 -6.02 -14.15
N HIS A 698 -23.72 -6.99 -14.88
CA HIS A 698 -24.75 -7.90 -14.34
C HIS A 698 -24.26 -8.56 -13.04
N GLY A 699 -25.14 -8.60 -12.03
CA GLY A 699 -24.84 -9.12 -10.70
C GLY A 699 -24.03 -8.18 -9.80
N ALA A 700 -23.39 -7.14 -10.34
CA ALA A 700 -22.74 -6.11 -9.55
C ALA A 700 -23.76 -5.17 -8.91
N SER A 701 -23.39 -4.62 -7.75
CA SER A 701 -24.17 -3.62 -7.02
C SER A 701 -23.40 -2.31 -6.87
N VAL A 702 -24.14 -1.19 -6.89
CA VAL A 702 -23.63 0.15 -6.59
C VAL A 702 -24.47 0.79 -5.50
N THR A 703 -23.84 1.58 -4.64
CA THR A 703 -24.55 2.42 -3.67
C THR A 703 -25.09 3.66 -4.39
N GLY A 704 -26.41 3.82 -4.41
CA GLY A 704 -27.06 5.06 -4.83
C GLY A 704 -27.62 5.83 -3.63
N TYR A 705 -27.70 7.14 -3.74
CA TYR A 705 -28.30 8.02 -2.73
C TYR A 705 -29.58 8.67 -3.26
N THR A 706 -30.55 8.93 -2.37
CA THR A 706 -31.85 9.52 -2.76
C THR A 706 -31.76 11.00 -3.10
N THR A 707 -30.73 11.69 -2.59
CA THR A 707 -30.41 13.11 -2.86
C THR A 707 -28.91 13.26 -3.12
N SER A 708 -28.50 14.34 -3.80
CA SER A 708 -27.09 14.71 -3.99
C SER A 708 -26.49 15.42 -2.78
N SER A 709 -27.33 15.96 -1.88
CA SER A 709 -26.91 16.52 -0.61
C SER A 709 -28.02 16.46 0.45
N VAL A 710 -27.62 16.56 1.72
CA VAL A 710 -28.52 16.66 2.88
C VAL A 710 -28.09 17.81 3.81
N PRO A 711 -28.99 18.38 4.64
CA PRO A 711 -28.64 19.42 5.61
C PRO A 711 -27.59 18.95 6.63
N TYR A 712 -26.87 19.91 7.23
CA TYR A 712 -25.95 19.64 8.33
C TYR A 712 -26.64 18.85 9.47
N GLY A 713 -25.95 17.83 9.99
CA GLY A 713 -26.49 16.92 11.02
C GLY A 713 -27.41 15.80 10.50
N SER A 714 -27.81 15.83 9.22
CA SER A 714 -28.57 14.74 8.59
C SER A 714 -27.64 13.67 8.01
N THR A 715 -28.12 12.42 7.93
CA THR A 715 -27.43 11.32 7.27
C THR A 715 -27.90 11.15 5.82
N CYS A 716 -26.97 10.85 4.92
CA CYS A 716 -27.28 10.52 3.52
C CYS A 716 -27.97 9.16 3.45
N SER A 717 -29.25 9.14 3.05
CA SER A 717 -30.00 7.88 2.87
C SER A 717 -29.51 7.16 1.60
N ALA A 718 -29.01 5.94 1.80
CA ALA A 718 -28.34 5.13 0.79
C ALA A 718 -29.11 3.84 0.48
N GLN A 719 -29.10 3.44 -0.78
CA GLN A 719 -29.73 2.21 -1.27
C GLN A 719 -28.72 1.41 -2.10
N THR A 720 -28.54 0.14 -1.78
CA THR A 720 -27.81 -0.80 -2.63
C THR A 720 -28.66 -1.10 -3.88
N ARG A 721 -28.13 -0.75 -5.05
CA ARG A 721 -28.75 -0.93 -6.36
C ARG A 721 -28.01 -2.02 -7.14
N THR A 722 -28.67 -3.14 -7.41
CA THR A 722 -28.08 -4.31 -8.07
C THR A 722 -28.49 -4.35 -9.54
N CYS A 723 -27.54 -4.58 -10.44
CA CYS A 723 -27.84 -4.72 -11.87
C CYS A 723 -28.30 -6.13 -12.22
N SER A 724 -29.55 -6.26 -12.65
CA SER A 724 -30.09 -7.49 -13.23
C SER A 724 -30.37 -7.28 -14.72
N ASN A 725 -29.39 -7.68 -15.54
CA ASN A 725 -29.48 -7.78 -17.01
C ASN A 725 -30.01 -6.49 -17.66
N GLY A 726 -29.25 -5.40 -17.53
CA GLY A 726 -29.62 -4.06 -18.00
C GLY A 726 -30.56 -3.29 -17.08
N THR A 727 -31.28 -3.96 -16.16
CA THR A 727 -32.20 -3.30 -15.20
C THR A 727 -31.55 -3.09 -13.85
N LEU A 728 -31.37 -1.84 -13.42
CA LEU A 728 -30.74 -1.48 -12.14
C LEU A 728 -31.80 -1.31 -11.04
N SER A 729 -31.83 -2.21 -10.05
CA SER A 729 -32.84 -2.19 -8.97
C SER A 729 -32.80 -0.90 -8.13
N GLY A 730 -33.92 -0.56 -7.48
CA GLY A 730 -34.04 0.63 -6.62
C GLY A 730 -34.43 1.92 -7.34
N SER A 731 -34.43 3.04 -6.60
CA SER A 731 -34.85 4.38 -7.08
C SER A 731 -33.82 5.48 -6.79
N ALA A 732 -32.90 5.27 -5.84
CA ALA A 732 -31.88 6.24 -5.46
C ALA A 732 -31.00 6.67 -6.67
N ALA A 733 -31.08 7.95 -7.05
CA ALA A 733 -30.59 8.42 -8.35
C ALA A 733 -29.12 8.86 -8.37
N TYR A 734 -28.56 9.29 -7.24
CA TYR A 734 -27.27 9.98 -7.18
C TYR A 734 -26.13 9.02 -6.81
N SER A 735 -24.96 9.18 -7.42
CA SER A 735 -23.76 8.35 -7.13
C SER A 735 -22.99 8.79 -5.88
N SER A 736 -23.27 9.99 -5.38
CA SER A 736 -22.76 10.52 -4.13
C SER A 736 -23.84 11.37 -3.45
N CYS A 737 -23.72 11.51 -2.14
CA CYS A 737 -24.46 12.48 -1.34
C CYS A 737 -23.46 13.18 -0.41
N VAL A 738 -23.55 14.51 -0.32
CA VAL A 738 -22.74 15.31 0.61
C VAL A 738 -23.59 15.86 1.75
N VAL A 739 -23.10 15.76 2.98
CA VAL A 739 -23.68 16.51 4.11
C VAL A 739 -23.20 17.95 3.97
N ASN A 740 -24.13 18.90 3.86
CA ASN A 740 -23.78 20.31 3.75
C ASN A 740 -23.00 20.78 4.99
N PRO A 741 -21.98 21.65 4.83
CA PRO A 741 -21.24 22.20 5.96
C PRO A 741 -22.17 23.00 6.88
N ALA A 742 -21.85 23.01 8.18
CA ALA A 742 -22.61 23.78 9.16
C ALA A 742 -22.56 25.28 8.84
N ALA A 743 -23.71 25.95 8.92
CA ALA A 743 -23.80 27.38 8.67
C ALA A 743 -23.02 28.19 9.72
N THR A 744 -22.31 29.22 9.25
CA THR A 744 -21.65 30.21 10.09
C THR A 744 -22.68 31.20 10.65
N CYS A 745 -22.42 31.71 11.85
CA CYS A 745 -23.17 32.84 12.41
C CYS A 745 -22.45 34.15 12.07
N SER A 746 -23.17 35.27 12.09
CA SER A 746 -22.58 36.61 11.98
C SER A 746 -22.80 37.40 13.27
N PHE A 747 -21.78 38.13 13.73
CA PHE A 747 -21.86 39.01 14.89
C PHE A 747 -20.99 40.25 14.68
N ASN A 748 -21.60 41.44 14.63
CA ASN A 748 -20.91 42.71 14.40
C ASN A 748 -19.93 42.68 13.19
N GLY A 749 -20.31 41.99 12.11
CA GLY A 749 -19.50 41.85 10.89
C GLY A 749 -18.48 40.70 10.90
N GLN A 750 -18.27 40.01 12.02
CA GLN A 750 -17.41 38.84 12.10
C GLN A 750 -18.19 37.54 11.86
N SER A 751 -17.64 36.67 11.00
CA SER A 751 -18.15 35.32 10.78
C SER A 751 -17.64 34.35 11.85
N ILE A 752 -18.56 33.67 12.54
CA ILE A 752 -18.30 32.69 13.58
C ILE A 752 -18.60 31.30 13.02
N ALA A 753 -17.62 30.39 13.06
CA ALA A 753 -17.82 28.99 12.68
C ALA A 753 -18.79 28.27 13.63
N HIS A 754 -19.48 27.23 13.15
CA HIS A 754 -20.25 26.34 14.02
C HIS A 754 -19.36 25.77 15.14
N GLY A 755 -19.87 25.76 16.38
CA GLY A 755 -19.13 25.42 17.59
C GLY A 755 -18.21 26.54 18.12
N GLY A 756 -17.93 27.56 17.30
CA GLY A 756 -17.18 28.74 17.71
C GLY A 756 -17.97 29.64 18.68
N THR A 757 -17.25 30.38 19.51
CA THR A 757 -17.81 31.27 20.54
C THR A 757 -17.31 32.70 20.39
N VAL A 758 -18.13 33.67 20.84
CA VAL A 758 -17.71 35.08 20.99
C VAL A 758 -18.18 35.63 22.33
N THR A 759 -17.37 36.50 22.95
CA THR A 759 -17.78 37.29 24.11
C THR A 759 -18.63 38.46 23.64
N ALA A 760 -19.83 38.62 24.21
CA ALA A 760 -20.77 39.68 23.84
C ALA A 760 -21.26 40.44 25.09
N TYR A 761 -21.27 41.77 25.00
CA TYR A 761 -21.58 42.66 26.11
C TYR A 761 -23.00 43.23 26.03
N ALA A 762 -23.63 43.40 27.19
CA ALA A 762 -25.01 43.88 27.30
C ALA A 762 -25.19 45.34 26.83
N ALA A 763 -24.14 46.15 26.87
CA ALA A 763 -24.10 47.53 26.38
C ALA A 763 -22.72 47.85 25.76
N ALA A 764 -22.67 48.81 24.82
CA ALA A 764 -21.40 49.32 24.26
C ALA A 764 -20.61 50.20 25.24
N SER A 765 -21.29 50.79 26.22
CA SER A 765 -20.68 51.49 27.35
C SER A 765 -21.51 51.38 28.62
N VAL A 766 -20.87 51.56 29.77
CA VAL A 766 -21.50 51.59 31.11
C VAL A 766 -20.99 52.80 31.90
N PRO A 767 -21.77 53.32 32.88
CA PRO A 767 -21.34 54.47 33.70
C PRO A 767 -20.05 54.22 34.49
N PHE A 768 -19.36 55.29 34.89
CA PHE A 768 -18.20 55.21 35.78
C PHE A 768 -18.52 54.39 37.04
N GLY A 769 -17.61 53.50 37.45
CA GLY A 769 -17.78 52.57 38.57
C GLY A 769 -18.64 51.33 38.28
N SER A 770 -19.27 51.23 37.09
CA SER A 770 -20.00 50.04 36.67
C SER A 770 -19.11 49.02 35.96
N SER A 771 -19.46 47.73 36.01
CA SER A 771 -18.77 46.67 35.28
C SER A 771 -19.49 46.29 33.97
N CYS A 772 -18.72 45.91 32.96
CA CYS A 772 -19.24 45.45 31.68
C CYS A 772 -19.76 44.01 31.78
N SER A 773 -21.07 43.84 31.90
CA SER A 773 -21.71 42.51 31.89
C SER A 773 -21.53 41.83 30.52
N ALA A 774 -20.92 40.65 30.53
CA ALA A 774 -20.55 39.86 29.35
C ALA A 774 -21.22 38.48 29.41
N GLN A 775 -21.58 37.95 28.23
CA GLN A 775 -22.00 36.56 28.03
C GLN A 775 -21.10 35.92 26.98
N THR A 776 -20.90 34.60 27.06
CA THR A 776 -20.33 33.83 25.95
C THR A 776 -21.48 33.38 25.03
N ARG A 777 -21.46 33.81 23.77
CA ARG A 777 -22.36 33.34 22.72
C ARG A 777 -21.72 32.20 21.97
N THR A 778 -22.47 31.14 21.66
CA THR A 778 -22.00 29.97 20.89
C THR A 778 -22.77 29.87 19.58
N CYS A 779 -22.07 29.67 18.47
CA CYS A 779 -22.71 29.48 17.17
C CYS A 779 -23.14 28.02 16.98
N SER A 780 -24.44 27.78 16.90
CA SER A 780 -25.03 26.49 16.54
C SER A 780 -25.71 26.60 15.18
N ASN A 781 -24.96 26.28 14.12
CA ASN A 781 -25.45 26.13 12.74
C ASN A 781 -26.27 27.34 12.25
N GLY A 782 -25.61 28.49 12.13
CA GLY A 782 -26.23 29.78 11.80
C GLY A 782 -26.93 30.49 12.96
N THR A 783 -27.31 29.78 14.03
CA THR A 783 -28.00 30.37 15.20
C THR A 783 -27.01 30.67 16.33
N LEU A 784 -26.88 31.94 16.71
CA LEU A 784 -25.94 32.39 17.75
C LEU A 784 -26.64 32.54 19.11
N SER A 785 -26.29 31.73 20.11
CA SER A 785 -26.96 31.71 21.42
C SER A 785 -26.83 33.03 22.22
N GLY A 786 -27.73 33.26 23.18
CA GLY A 786 -27.73 34.44 24.08
C GLY A 786 -28.41 35.69 23.51
N THR A 787 -28.38 36.82 24.25
CA THR A 787 -29.07 38.07 23.87
C THR A 787 -28.14 39.27 23.65
N ASN A 788 -27.13 39.51 24.50
CA ASN A 788 -26.16 40.62 24.41
C ASN A 788 -25.65 40.90 22.97
N ALA A 789 -25.69 42.16 22.55
CA ALA A 789 -25.52 42.56 21.15
C ALA A 789 -24.12 43.13 20.80
N HIS A 790 -23.34 43.60 21.77
CA HIS A 790 -22.14 44.41 21.48
C HIS A 790 -20.85 43.58 21.53
N ALA A 791 -19.94 43.82 20.57
CA ALA A 791 -18.64 43.14 20.52
C ALA A 791 -17.59 43.69 21.52
N SER A 792 -17.82 44.89 22.05
CA SER A 792 -17.00 45.53 23.07
C SER A 792 -17.88 46.30 24.05
N CYS A 793 -17.34 46.58 25.24
CA CYS A 793 -17.94 47.46 26.23
C CYS A 793 -16.86 48.36 26.84
N SER A 794 -17.22 49.61 27.12
CA SER A 794 -16.32 50.63 27.69
C SER A 794 -16.91 51.23 28.97
N VAL A 795 -16.09 51.36 30.02
CA VAL A 795 -16.51 52.10 31.22
C VAL A 795 -16.29 53.59 30.96
N ALA A 796 -17.32 54.40 31.15
CA ALA A 796 -17.22 55.84 30.97
C ALA A 796 -16.21 56.45 31.98
N PRO A 797 -15.38 57.43 31.57
CA PRO A 797 -14.49 58.12 32.48
C PRO A 797 -15.28 58.90 33.53
N ALA A 798 -14.70 59.05 34.73
CA ALA A 798 -15.33 59.82 35.79
C ALA A 798 -15.53 61.29 35.40
N ALA A 799 -16.67 61.86 35.75
CA ALA A 799 -16.97 63.25 35.51
C ALA A 799 -16.08 64.18 36.36
N SER A 800 -15.57 65.23 35.72
CA SER A 800 -14.89 66.34 36.39
C SER A 800 -15.91 67.31 36.99
N CYS A 801 -15.56 67.95 38.10
CA CYS A 801 -16.35 68.98 38.76
C CYS A 801 -15.96 70.38 38.24
N SER A 802 -16.83 71.37 38.42
CA SER A 802 -16.49 72.78 38.15
C SER A 802 -16.52 73.61 39.44
N PHE A 803 -15.52 74.48 39.61
CA PHE A 803 -15.48 75.45 40.71
C PHE A 803 -14.91 76.77 40.20
N ASN A 804 -15.72 77.84 40.25
CA ASN A 804 -15.32 79.19 39.82
C ASN A 804 -14.62 79.24 38.44
N GLY A 805 -15.10 78.43 37.49
CA GLY A 805 -14.57 78.34 36.12
C GLY A 805 -13.40 77.36 35.93
N GLN A 806 -12.83 76.81 37.00
CA GLN A 806 -11.80 75.78 36.92
C GLN A 806 -12.42 74.38 36.90
N SER A 807 -11.89 73.50 36.05
CA SER A 807 -12.26 72.08 35.99
C SER A 807 -11.39 71.26 36.94
N ILE A 808 -12.03 70.50 37.83
CA ILE A 808 -11.40 69.65 38.83
C ILE A 808 -11.62 68.20 38.40
N ALA A 809 -10.55 67.50 38.04
CA ALA A 809 -10.62 66.07 37.74
C ALA A 809 -11.12 65.27 38.96
N HIS A 810 -11.77 64.13 38.73
CA HIS A 810 -12.17 63.23 39.82
C HIS A 810 -10.96 62.81 40.68
N GLY A 811 -11.12 62.85 42.01
CA GLY A 811 -10.04 62.67 42.99
C GLY A 811 -9.24 63.94 43.27
N GLY A 812 -9.25 64.92 42.34
CA GLY A 812 -8.72 66.26 42.54
C GLY A 812 -9.47 67.03 43.63
N SER A 813 -8.77 67.97 44.27
CA SER A 813 -9.32 68.80 45.35
C SER A 813 -8.89 70.26 45.18
N VAL A 814 -9.72 71.18 45.69
CA VAL A 814 -9.46 72.63 45.72
C VAL A 814 -9.69 73.19 47.11
N THR A 815 -8.94 74.23 47.49
CA THR A 815 -9.24 75.03 48.68
C THR A 815 -10.33 76.04 48.35
N ALA A 816 -11.42 76.03 49.12
CA ALA A 816 -12.50 76.99 49.02
C ALA A 816 -12.67 77.76 50.34
N TYR A 817 -13.17 78.99 50.28
CA TYR A 817 -13.33 79.88 51.42
C TYR A 817 -14.80 80.20 51.72
N ALA A 818 -15.12 80.39 53.00
CA ALA A 818 -16.48 80.64 53.47
C ALA A 818 -17.07 81.96 52.93
N SER A 819 -16.23 82.94 52.65
CA SER A 819 -16.57 84.26 52.10
C SER A 819 -15.46 84.73 51.16
N GLY A 820 -15.80 85.63 50.22
CA GLY A 820 -14.82 86.32 49.37
C GLY A 820 -14.01 87.39 50.11
N SER A 821 -14.52 87.88 51.25
CA SER A 821 -13.79 88.78 52.15
C SER A 821 -14.26 88.67 53.61
N VAL A 822 -13.42 89.12 54.54
CA VAL A 822 -13.70 89.17 55.99
C VAL A 822 -13.27 90.51 56.59
N PRO A 823 -13.87 90.97 57.72
CA PRO A 823 -13.50 92.24 58.35
C PRO A 823 -12.05 92.30 58.81
N TYR A 824 -11.52 93.52 59.00
CA TYR A 824 -10.20 93.75 59.59
C TYR A 824 -10.04 92.99 60.92
N GLY A 825 -8.90 92.32 61.10
CA GLY A 825 -8.61 91.47 62.26
C GLY A 825 -9.23 90.07 62.25
N SER A 826 -10.05 89.73 61.24
CA SER A 826 -10.61 88.38 61.06
C SER A 826 -9.72 87.48 60.20
N SER A 827 -9.81 86.16 60.38
CA SER A 827 -9.13 85.16 59.55
C SER A 827 -10.07 84.52 58.52
N CYS A 828 -9.51 84.09 57.38
CA CYS A 828 -10.25 83.46 56.30
C CYS A 828 -10.47 81.96 56.54
N SER A 829 -11.67 81.57 56.97
CA SER A 829 -12.05 80.15 57.10
C SER A 829 -12.05 79.44 55.73
N ALA A 830 -11.22 78.41 55.60
CA ALA A 830 -11.05 77.61 54.40
C ALA A 830 -11.44 76.15 54.63
N GLN A 831 -11.88 75.45 53.58
CA GLN A 831 -12.04 73.98 53.58
C GLN A 831 -11.57 73.38 52.25
N THR A 832 -11.07 72.15 52.30
CA THR A 832 -10.73 71.37 51.10
C THR A 832 -11.98 70.73 50.53
N ARG A 833 -12.30 71.05 49.27
CA ARG A 833 -13.41 70.47 48.50
C ARG A 833 -12.87 69.47 47.48
N THR A 834 -13.36 68.23 47.51
CA THR A 834 -12.85 67.11 46.69
C THR A 834 -13.88 66.68 45.65
N CYS A 835 -13.44 66.42 44.42
CA CYS A 835 -14.32 66.03 43.32
C CYS A 835 -14.58 64.51 43.30
N ASN A 836 -15.80 64.09 43.60
CA ASN A 836 -16.28 62.72 43.47
C ASN A 836 -17.26 62.61 42.29
N ASN A 837 -16.77 62.13 41.13
CA ASN A 837 -17.55 61.89 39.91
C ASN A 837 -18.57 63.00 39.56
N GLY A 838 -18.09 64.23 39.34
CA GLY A 838 -18.89 65.42 39.04
C GLY A 838 -19.50 66.14 40.25
N SER A 839 -19.53 65.52 41.44
CA SER A 839 -19.99 66.14 42.68
C SER A 839 -18.82 66.66 43.53
N LEU A 840 -18.83 67.94 43.89
CA LEU A 840 -17.76 68.59 44.65
C LEU A 840 -18.12 68.72 46.14
N SER A 841 -17.44 67.97 47.01
CA SER A 841 -17.73 67.93 48.45
C SER A 841 -17.59 69.29 49.15
N GLY A 842 -18.22 69.46 50.32
CA GLY A 842 -18.20 70.73 51.07
C GLY A 842 -19.16 71.79 50.51
N ASN A 843 -19.23 72.95 51.19
CA ASN A 843 -20.23 74.00 50.91
C ASN A 843 -19.66 75.42 50.69
N TYR A 844 -18.36 75.65 50.89
CA TYR A 844 -17.74 76.97 50.69
C TYR A 844 -17.64 77.35 49.21
N GLY A 845 -18.04 78.59 48.87
CA GLY A 845 -18.23 79.03 47.49
C GLY A 845 -17.08 79.85 46.89
N ALA A 846 -16.30 80.57 47.71
CA ALA A 846 -15.31 81.52 47.21
C ALA A 846 -13.97 80.85 46.87
N ALA A 847 -13.36 81.22 45.74
CA ALA A 847 -12.04 80.73 45.32
C ALA A 847 -10.87 81.44 46.05
N SER A 848 -11.12 82.61 46.63
CA SER A 848 -10.18 83.40 47.41
C SER A 848 -10.92 84.11 48.55
N CYS A 849 -10.18 84.59 49.54
CA CYS A 849 -10.69 85.41 50.62
C CYS A 849 -9.68 86.51 50.96
N SER A 850 -10.14 87.75 51.11
CA SER A 850 -9.33 88.90 51.50
C SER A 850 -9.76 89.50 52.84
N VAL A 851 -8.80 89.94 53.65
CA VAL A 851 -9.08 90.69 54.88
C VAL A 851 -9.21 92.18 54.52
N SER A 852 -10.31 92.81 54.89
CA SER A 852 -10.54 94.24 54.64
C SER A 852 -9.53 95.13 55.39
N PRO A 853 -9.10 96.26 54.82
CA PRO A 853 -8.21 97.22 55.50
C PRO A 853 -8.91 97.89 56.70
N PRO A 854 -8.13 98.40 57.68
CA PRO A 854 -8.67 99.11 58.84
C PRO A 854 -9.24 100.49 58.46
N ALA A 855 -10.21 100.96 59.23
CA ALA A 855 -10.86 102.25 59.00
C ALA A 855 -10.04 103.44 59.55
N SER A 856 -9.99 104.52 58.77
CA SER A 856 -9.49 105.83 59.20
C SER A 856 -10.53 106.56 60.05
N CYS A 857 -10.06 107.39 60.98
CA CYS A 857 -10.86 108.30 61.79
C CYS A 857 -10.99 109.67 61.10
N ASN A 858 -11.90 110.53 61.56
CA ASN A 858 -12.01 111.92 61.11
C ASN A 858 -11.78 112.87 62.29
N PHE A 859 -10.89 113.86 62.12
CA PHE A 859 -10.69 114.96 63.06
C PHE A 859 -10.73 116.29 62.30
N ASN A 860 -11.70 117.14 62.63
CA ASN A 860 -11.91 118.47 62.04
C ASN A 860 -11.83 118.50 60.50
N GLY A 861 -12.35 117.46 59.83
CA GLY A 861 -12.40 117.35 58.37
C GLY A 861 -11.20 116.65 57.72
N GLN A 862 -10.19 116.26 58.50
CA GLN A 862 -9.05 115.48 57.99
C GLN A 862 -9.11 114.01 58.41
N ALA A 863 -8.72 113.13 57.50
CA ALA A 863 -8.71 111.69 57.72
C ALA A 863 -7.42 111.25 58.43
N VAL A 864 -7.54 110.74 59.65
CA VAL A 864 -6.44 110.19 60.44
C VAL A 864 -6.39 108.69 60.20
N ALA A 865 -5.31 108.18 59.60
CA ALA A 865 -5.15 106.75 59.33
C ALA A 865 -5.09 105.93 60.63
N HIS A 866 -5.53 104.66 60.58
CA HIS A 866 -5.37 103.72 61.70
C HIS A 866 -3.90 103.65 62.15
N GLY A 867 -3.64 103.84 63.44
CA GLY A 867 -2.31 103.89 64.04
C GLY A 867 -1.61 105.26 64.00
N ALA A 868 -2.14 106.24 63.25
CA ALA A 868 -1.66 107.61 63.27
C ALA A 868 -2.32 108.44 64.38
N SER A 869 -1.67 109.52 64.79
CA SER A 869 -2.15 110.43 65.84
C SER A 869 -2.14 111.88 65.37
N VAL A 870 -3.05 112.69 65.91
CA VAL A 870 -3.12 114.15 65.69
C VAL A 870 -3.06 114.90 67.01
N THR A 871 -2.39 116.04 67.02
CA THR A 871 -2.39 116.95 68.19
C THR A 871 -3.72 117.70 68.24
N ALA A 872 -4.40 117.63 69.37
CA ALA A 872 -5.65 118.35 69.64
C ALA A 872 -5.48 119.27 70.85
N TYR A 873 -6.26 120.36 70.91
CA TYR A 873 -6.20 121.39 71.94
C TYR A 873 -7.53 121.52 72.71
N ALA A 874 -7.42 121.80 74.00
CA ALA A 874 -8.58 121.89 74.91
C ALA A 874 -9.54 123.05 74.57
N ALA A 875 -9.02 124.13 73.98
CA ALA A 875 -9.77 125.32 73.57
C ALA A 875 -9.13 125.94 72.31
N ALA A 876 -9.92 126.67 71.50
CA ALA A 876 -9.42 127.39 70.32
C ALA A 876 -8.66 128.70 70.66
N THR A 877 -8.96 129.31 71.81
CA THR A 877 -8.35 130.56 72.27
C THR A 877 -8.28 130.57 73.81
N VAL A 878 -7.21 131.13 74.36
CA VAL A 878 -7.03 131.42 75.79
C VAL A 878 -6.71 132.90 76.02
N ALA A 879 -6.94 133.40 77.23
CA ALA A 879 -6.71 134.80 77.58
C ALA A 879 -5.21 135.17 77.63
N TYR A 880 -4.90 136.46 77.52
CA TYR A 880 -3.55 137.04 77.62
C TYR A 880 -2.82 136.52 78.88
N GLY A 881 -1.64 135.91 78.67
CA GLY A 881 -0.84 135.25 79.71
C GLY A 881 -1.13 133.76 79.95
N GLY A 882 -2.15 133.19 79.28
CA GLY A 882 -2.45 131.75 79.32
C GLY A 882 -1.58 130.91 78.36
N SER A 883 -1.62 129.59 78.56
CA SER A 883 -0.94 128.59 77.72
C SER A 883 -1.92 127.58 77.13
N CYS A 884 -1.64 127.11 75.92
CA CYS A 884 -2.50 126.20 75.17
C CYS A 884 -2.23 124.72 75.52
N THR A 885 -3.09 124.11 76.34
CA THR A 885 -3.01 122.67 76.67
C THR A 885 -3.40 121.81 75.46
N SER A 886 -2.56 120.81 75.13
CA SER A 886 -2.77 119.87 74.04
C SER A 886 -2.62 118.41 74.47
N GLU A 887 -3.32 117.51 73.79
CA GLU A 887 -3.17 116.05 73.89
C GLU A 887 -2.86 115.45 72.50
N SER A 888 -2.39 114.20 72.46
CA SER A 888 -2.25 113.45 71.21
C SER A 888 -3.38 112.44 71.07
N ARG A 889 -4.18 112.57 70.01
CA ARG A 889 -5.35 111.75 69.72
C ARG A 889 -5.03 110.73 68.63
N THR A 890 -4.86 109.46 69.03
CA THR A 890 -4.55 108.33 68.15
C THR A 890 -5.81 107.72 67.56
N CYS A 891 -5.78 107.41 66.27
CA CYS A 891 -6.84 106.67 65.59
C CYS A 891 -6.67 105.16 65.75
N ASN A 892 -7.66 104.50 66.35
CA ASN A 892 -7.81 103.05 66.35
C ASN A 892 -9.09 102.65 65.60
N ASN A 893 -8.93 102.28 64.33
CA ASN A 893 -9.95 101.65 63.48
C ASN A 893 -11.29 102.42 63.46
N GLY A 894 -11.25 103.68 63.04
CA GLY A 894 -12.40 104.58 62.99
C GLY A 894 -12.72 105.33 64.30
N SER A 895 -12.20 104.88 65.45
CA SER A 895 -12.35 105.56 66.75
C SER A 895 -11.10 106.38 67.12
N LEU A 896 -11.26 107.67 67.41
CA LEU A 896 -10.17 108.58 67.77
C LEU A 896 -10.15 108.82 69.28
N ASN A 897 -9.15 108.30 70.00
CA ASN A 897 -9.06 108.44 71.46
C ASN A 897 -8.85 109.91 71.89
N GLY A 898 -8.99 110.21 73.18
CA GLY A 898 -8.93 111.58 73.71
C GLY A 898 -10.27 112.33 73.70
N SER A 899 -10.26 113.58 74.13
CA SER A 899 -11.44 114.43 74.37
C SER A 899 -11.35 115.83 73.76
N TYR A 900 -10.15 116.33 73.45
CA TYR A 900 -9.92 117.70 72.98
C TYR A 900 -10.40 117.89 71.54
N GLY A 901 -11.17 118.96 71.29
CA GLY A 901 -11.89 119.17 70.04
C GLY A 901 -11.18 120.06 69.00
N HIS A 902 -10.21 120.87 69.40
CA HIS A 902 -9.68 121.92 68.53
C HIS A 902 -8.37 121.49 67.85
N SER A 903 -8.18 121.85 66.58
CA SER A 903 -6.96 121.58 65.80
C SER A 903 -5.87 122.65 65.96
N SER A 904 -6.20 123.77 66.60
CA SER A 904 -5.27 124.85 66.94
C SER A 904 -5.74 125.56 68.22
N CYS A 905 -4.84 126.33 68.84
CA CYS A 905 -5.13 127.20 69.97
C CYS A 905 -4.34 128.52 69.85
N THR A 906 -4.88 129.61 70.38
CA THR A 906 -4.36 130.99 70.23
C THR A 906 -4.43 131.76 71.56
N VAL A 907 -3.67 132.85 71.71
CA VAL A 907 -3.64 133.68 72.94
C VAL A 907 -4.07 135.12 72.61
N SER A 908 -4.96 135.73 73.41
CA SER A 908 -5.41 137.11 73.18
C SER A 908 -4.38 138.17 73.61
N GLY A 909 -4.49 139.40 73.10
CA GLY A 909 -3.62 140.55 73.47
C GLY A 909 -4.26 141.57 74.43
N PRO A 910 -3.50 142.58 74.90
CA PRO A 910 -3.95 143.60 75.85
C PRO A 910 -4.61 144.84 75.19
N PRO A 911 -5.42 145.65 75.91
CA PRO A 911 -6.18 146.77 75.33
C PRO A 911 -5.78 148.18 75.83
N GLU A 912 -5.70 149.19 74.95
CA GLU A 912 -5.90 150.63 75.31
C GLU A 912 -5.96 151.59 74.10
N GLY A 913 -6.46 152.82 74.32
CA GLY A 913 -5.92 154.06 73.70
C GLY A 913 -6.36 154.49 72.29
N SER A 914 -7.36 155.38 72.19
CA SER A 914 -7.85 156.01 70.94
C SER A 914 -7.04 157.24 70.45
N CYS A 915 -6.89 157.42 69.12
CA CYS A 915 -7.22 158.68 68.40
C CYS A 915 -7.21 158.52 66.85
N GLU A 916 -7.70 159.52 66.10
CA GLU A 916 -7.88 159.50 64.63
C GLU A 916 -6.76 160.23 63.83
N ILE A 917 -6.58 159.89 62.53
CA ILE A 917 -6.87 160.79 61.37
C ILE A 917 -6.43 160.21 59.99
N ARG A 918 -7.40 160.20 59.06
CA ARG A 918 -7.42 160.19 57.56
C ARG A 918 -6.12 160.20 56.70
N HIS A 919 -5.99 159.19 55.80
CA HIS A 919 -5.70 159.26 54.32
C HIS A 919 -4.42 159.98 53.76
N PRO A 920 -4.00 159.86 52.46
CA PRO A 920 -4.26 158.88 51.36
C PRO A 920 -3.01 158.42 50.50
N ILE A 921 -3.24 157.53 49.51
CA ILE A 921 -2.57 157.36 48.17
C ILE A 921 -1.07 156.91 48.03
N GLY A 922 -0.84 155.99 47.07
CA GLY A 922 0.42 155.70 46.36
C GLY A 922 0.92 154.24 46.53
N TRP A 923 1.47 153.45 45.59
CA TRP A 923 1.86 153.43 44.15
C TRP A 923 3.31 152.92 43.97
N TRP A 924 3.46 151.69 43.43
CA TRP A 924 4.68 151.08 42.82
C TRP A 924 5.87 150.82 43.80
N GLY A 925 6.85 149.94 43.53
CA GLY A 925 7.03 148.96 42.45
C GLY A 925 8.38 148.22 42.57
N GLU A 926 8.66 147.25 41.68
CA GLU A 926 9.97 146.59 41.44
C GLU A 926 10.63 145.77 42.58
N GLN A 927 11.78 145.08 42.40
CA GLN A 927 12.22 144.07 41.40
C GLN A 927 13.63 143.56 41.79
N THR A 928 13.88 142.24 41.86
CA THR A 928 15.20 141.53 41.64
C THR A 928 14.99 140.04 41.95
N ARG A 929 15.51 138.98 41.29
CA ARG A 929 16.56 138.67 40.28
C ARG A 929 17.69 137.78 40.86
N ASN A 930 18.25 136.93 39.99
CA ASN A 930 19.38 136.00 40.15
C ASN A 930 19.08 134.70 40.96
N GLY A 931 19.61 133.52 40.58
CA GLY A 931 20.29 133.20 39.31
C GLY A 931 21.01 131.83 39.23
N THR A 932 20.72 131.09 38.15
CA THR A 932 21.67 130.43 37.22
C THR A 932 22.75 129.39 37.64
N MET A 933 22.79 128.28 36.87
CA MET A 933 23.98 127.63 36.24
C MET A 933 24.93 126.72 37.09
N HIS A 934 25.67 125.72 36.54
CA HIS A 934 25.57 124.91 35.29
C HIS A 934 26.55 123.67 35.33
N CYS A 935 26.74 122.98 34.18
CA CYS A 935 27.76 121.94 33.87
C CYS A 935 27.51 120.54 34.51
N ALA A 936 27.91 119.38 33.93
CA ALA A 936 28.72 119.03 32.74
C ALA A 936 28.46 117.53 32.34
N GLU A 937 28.83 116.93 31.19
CA GLU A 937 29.06 117.36 29.80
C GLU A 937 29.33 116.15 28.84
N PHE A 938 28.98 116.26 27.54
CA PHE A 938 29.29 115.37 26.38
C PHE A 938 28.82 113.89 26.38
N TYR A 939 28.65 113.17 25.26
CA TYR A 939 29.02 113.38 23.83
C TYR A 939 27.89 112.89 22.87
N SER A 940 27.87 113.39 21.62
CA SER A 940 27.04 112.94 20.47
C SER A 940 27.95 112.27 19.38
N PRO A 941 27.52 111.71 18.21
CA PRO A 941 26.43 112.17 17.31
C PRO A 941 25.62 111.09 16.51
N ALA A 942 24.64 111.60 15.75
CA ALA A 942 24.00 111.00 14.55
C ALA A 942 23.15 109.71 14.70
N ALA A 943 22.02 109.53 14.00
CA ALA A 943 21.34 110.39 13.02
C ALA A 943 19.80 110.41 13.19
N ASN A 944 19.20 111.55 12.82
CA ASN A 944 17.76 111.80 12.70
C ASN A 944 17.29 111.42 11.26
N PRO A 945 16.00 111.48 10.87
CA PRO A 945 14.79 111.64 11.68
C PRO A 945 13.60 110.71 11.31
N ARG A 946 12.60 110.61 12.20
CA ARG A 946 11.22 111.05 11.88
C ARG A 946 10.31 111.08 13.11
N ILE A 947 9.45 112.10 13.17
CA ILE A 947 8.50 112.37 14.24
C ILE A 947 7.14 111.77 13.87
N THR A 948 6.55 110.95 14.76
CA THR A 948 5.09 110.90 14.91
C THR A 948 4.69 110.55 16.35
N THR A 949 3.73 111.30 16.88
CA THR A 949 2.89 110.97 18.05
C THR A 949 2.13 109.64 17.79
N THR A 950 1.51 108.92 18.74
CA THR A 950 0.12 109.20 19.21
C THR A 950 -0.41 108.10 20.17
N ILE A 951 -0.82 108.52 21.39
CA ILE A 951 -1.90 107.99 22.29
C ILE A 951 -1.89 106.52 22.79
N MET A 952 -2.27 106.37 24.07
CA MET A 952 -2.73 105.10 24.67
C MET A 952 -4.13 104.69 24.16
N MET A 953 -4.21 103.70 23.28
CA MET A 953 -5.31 102.74 23.12
C MET A 953 -4.80 101.54 22.30
N ASN A 954 -5.34 100.34 22.50
CA ASN A 954 -5.00 99.11 21.74
C ASN A 954 -3.51 98.63 21.77
N GLY A 955 -2.95 98.43 22.96
CA GLY A 955 -2.21 97.18 23.26
C GLY A 955 -0.70 97.03 22.96
N GLN A 956 0.06 96.85 24.05
CA GLN A 956 1.25 95.96 24.21
C GLN A 956 2.59 96.26 23.51
N THR A 957 3.67 95.72 24.11
CA THR A 957 5.04 95.52 23.58
C THR A 957 5.75 94.53 24.54
N VAL A 958 6.04 93.25 24.19
CA VAL A 958 7.13 92.67 23.33
C VAL A 958 8.49 92.61 24.08
N THR A 959 9.30 91.52 24.12
CA THR A 959 9.47 90.31 23.25
C THR A 959 9.38 88.98 24.10
N THR A 960 10.01 87.79 23.91
CA THR A 960 11.13 87.27 23.08
C THR A 960 11.08 85.73 22.81
N ARG A 961 11.64 85.35 21.64
CA ARG A 961 12.24 84.09 21.06
C ARG A 961 12.64 82.87 21.95
N ALA A 962 12.94 81.65 21.43
CA ALA A 962 13.46 81.28 20.08
C ALA A 962 13.17 79.81 19.61
N GLY A 963 13.48 79.51 18.32
CA GLY A 963 13.60 78.15 17.73
C GLY A 963 12.69 77.90 16.50
N TYR A 964 13.09 78.15 15.25
CA TYR A 964 13.92 77.37 14.29
C TYR A 964 13.20 76.22 13.52
N CYS A 965 13.53 76.06 12.23
CA CYS A 965 12.76 75.31 11.23
C CYS A 965 13.51 74.08 10.65
N GLY A 966 12.78 73.16 10.00
CA GLY A 966 13.34 72.06 9.18
C GLY A 966 12.39 71.61 8.06
N SER A 967 12.92 71.43 6.85
CA SER A 967 12.27 70.99 5.59
C SER A 967 11.69 69.56 5.61
N GLY A 968 10.78 69.14 4.72
CA GLY A 968 10.12 69.82 3.59
C GLY A 968 9.62 68.83 2.49
N ASN A 969 8.99 69.36 1.44
CA ASN A 969 8.49 68.72 0.18
C ASN A 969 7.11 68.00 0.18
N GLY A 970 6.24 68.43 -0.75
CA GLY A 970 5.03 67.73 -1.24
C GLY A 970 3.71 68.09 -0.52
N ALA A 971 2.73 68.77 -1.14
CA ALA A 971 2.65 69.41 -2.46
C ALA A 971 1.67 70.61 -2.47
N CYS A 972 1.77 71.50 -3.45
CA CYS A 972 0.89 72.67 -3.68
C CYS A 972 -0.43 72.26 -4.36
N HIS A 973 -1.52 73.06 -4.46
CA HIS A 973 -1.83 74.47 -4.13
C HIS A 973 -3.04 74.51 -3.14
N GLY A 974 -3.47 75.58 -2.45
CA GLY A 974 -3.34 77.05 -2.61
C GLY A 974 -4.69 77.64 -3.07
N GLU A 975 -5.27 78.74 -2.58
CA GLU A 975 -5.01 79.78 -1.57
C GLU A 975 -6.27 80.72 -1.62
N MET A 976 -6.55 81.53 -0.59
CA MET A 976 -7.30 82.82 -0.67
C MET A 976 -8.81 82.81 -1.14
N THR A 977 -9.74 83.71 -0.73
CA THR A 977 -9.85 84.66 0.40
C THR A 977 -11.31 85.18 0.60
N TYR A 978 -11.55 85.86 1.73
CA TYR A 978 -12.48 87.01 1.95
C TYR A 978 -14.02 86.88 2.06
N LYS A 979 -14.54 87.80 2.89
CA LYS A 979 -15.90 88.39 2.97
C LYS A 979 -16.30 89.08 1.64
N CYS A 980 -17.54 89.40 1.28
CA CYS A 980 -18.87 89.35 1.94
C CYS A 980 -20.00 89.51 0.86
N VAL A 981 -21.25 89.74 1.31
CA VAL A 981 -22.35 90.51 0.65
C VAL A 981 -23.60 89.71 0.19
N ASN A 982 -24.66 89.87 1.00
CA ASN A 982 -26.11 89.97 0.69
C ASN A 982 -26.97 88.85 0.05
N ARG A 983 -28.11 88.63 0.73
CA ARG A 983 -29.51 88.47 0.26
C ARG A 983 -30.00 87.15 -0.39
N ALA A 984 -30.65 86.39 0.49
CA ALA A 984 -32.11 86.16 0.51
C ALA A 984 -32.77 85.03 -0.34
N MET A 985 -33.56 84.24 0.39
CA MET A 985 -34.91 83.71 0.06
C MET A 985 -35.08 82.58 -0.98
N VAL A 986 -35.84 81.56 -0.53
CA VAL A 986 -37.01 80.94 -1.22
C VAL A 986 -36.73 80.03 -2.45
N VAL A 987 -37.32 78.83 -2.60
CA VAL A 987 -38.15 77.95 -1.73
C VAL A 987 -38.36 76.58 -2.42
N ILE A 988 -39.14 75.69 -1.78
CA ILE A 988 -39.86 74.52 -2.31
C ILE A 988 -39.08 73.23 -2.60
N SER A 989 -39.60 72.19 -1.93
CA SER A 989 -39.43 70.75 -2.06
C SER A 989 -39.55 70.16 -3.46
N SER A 990 -38.93 68.99 -3.64
CA SER A 990 -39.56 67.85 -4.35
C SER A 990 -39.19 66.53 -3.67
N TYR A 991 -40.17 65.68 -3.37
CA TYR A 991 -39.98 64.26 -3.07
C TYR A 991 -39.92 63.48 -4.40
N CYS A 992 -39.15 62.39 -4.45
CA CYS A 992 -39.68 61.10 -4.92
C CYS A 992 -38.82 59.90 -4.51
N ARG A 993 -39.34 58.68 -4.69
CA ARG A 993 -38.75 57.40 -4.28
C ARG A 993 -38.26 56.57 -5.46
N SER A 994 -37.33 55.65 -5.17
CA SER A 994 -36.96 54.44 -5.95
C SER A 994 -36.38 54.66 -7.35
N GLY A 995 -35.52 53.79 -7.87
CA GLY A 995 -34.91 52.60 -7.27
C GLY A 995 -34.22 51.72 -8.33
N TYR A 996 -33.67 50.58 -7.89
CA TYR A 996 -32.91 49.58 -8.66
C TYR A 996 -31.46 49.90 -9.05
N GLU A 997 -30.69 48.82 -8.96
CA GLU A 997 -29.30 48.51 -9.38
C GLU A 997 -29.11 48.57 -10.92
N PRO A 998 -27.88 48.50 -11.47
CA PRO A 998 -26.62 48.00 -10.87
C PRO A 998 -25.50 49.02 -10.60
#